data_AF-A0AAU2J8U2-F1
#
_entry.id   AF-A0AAU2J8U2-F1
#
_cell.length_a   1.000
_cell.length_b   1.000
_cell.length_c   1.000
_cell.angle_alpha   90.00
_cell.angle_beta   90.00
_cell.angle_gamma   90.00
#
_symmetry.space_group_name_H-M   'P 1'
#
loop_
_entity.id
_entity.type
_entity.pdbx_description
1 polymer ?
#
loop_
_entity_poly.entity_id
_entity_poly.type
_entity_poly.pdbx_seq_one_letter_code
_entity_poly.pdbx_strand_id
1 'polypeptide(L)'
;MLSSRARSARSLLIGAVLLALPATTALPAAALPAFKGSATAITAGTTGESSRPTRASSGERPDQPYPNIDVRGDKSIPPTAGQIRAAKELDDAAVRWGRYGTPRLVSPEGKKALSAASSTDPRTIALKHVRDHADLYGLSAAELSALKVVKSYRTEHNGVQHVFIGQADNGVPVYGSRLSVAVDTSGRIVTATGSLIPDAHADGTATKLDRKAALGRAAASVGTDDPAGTSTATRVTFPLADGARPAWRTTLTADNGHLYDTVVDAGSGTILFRSDLTHNEGEGRVFTGQNPTAGDASVVPFSGLGRPWVSGRVTTGNNAEASQNLDGAESLGYQPQTPAAGDPAYQHFTYTFTDAFRSSGGTDLTTDRDAVVTQAFYYTNRMHDFLYGLGFDEASGNFQEDNLGNGGAGGDRVQVYVDYDADGDSACNANFGTPEDGQNPTMRLFVGRDSCGQFNTHRGMNGDTVAHEYSHGLSNRLVGGGELGDGEQTGALGEGWGDAIATSMWSDPVYGEYANGEPTGVRRFAYNDSPLTYGDLCEGGCEVHNDGEIWATAMWTMRTALVGAHGNAAGKQQHEQLMVDGMKMTPSTPDFLDARDGILAADRADYGGANQCLLWGVFASRGIGASASSPSQGEANPATDYPASCAPTADAGGPYTTKEGSDVRLDASGSSSPAGTASYAWDFDGDGAYDDATGVSPLFDRVGQDGTYTVGLRVGNAAGSDTDTATVTVTNVAPAITFTVKGPRKEGGKLIVSGTVTDPGWLDPLTATIDPGDGKPVSLPGQLENNRPDATLTFSKELVFGDNGTFTVKVCGSDDDTTTCQDAEITVANVDPTAAIDTSEAVQLAGGKTIVVHAGEEKEYAGRVTDPGSDDETMTWAWGDGAPDTRTTSLVNPPGTDPARSPSVQPRDVTDTQGHTYDKPCLYDLSFTARDDDGGTGSDRTPLIVQGNAPLSLLADVWYVKYLTGDLTGLGKERLDCYLKIVQHSSAVFSEVRDVSTQEKAAQTLFLSLLDPERTFDRQLLTTWLNFANGSFDPDELVDTNSDLKADTPFLEAVQHAEAVRLDPDATRQERAEQVAILTCINIPLV
;
A
#
# COMPACT_ATOMS: atom_id res chain seq x y z
N MET A 1 -0.56 -29.37 1.58
CA MET A 1 -0.55 -30.78 1.12
C MET A 1 0.81 -31.08 0.45
N LEU A 2 1.16 -32.37 0.27
CA LEU A 2 2.10 -33.00 -0.69
C LEU A 2 3.16 -32.09 -1.40
N SER A 3 4.50 -32.21 -1.32
CA SER A 3 5.51 -33.27 -1.02
C SER A 3 6.20 -33.93 -2.26
N SER A 4 7.42 -34.48 -2.06
CA SER A 4 8.39 -35.02 -3.05
C SER A 4 9.13 -33.96 -3.90
N ARG A 5 10.45 -33.97 -4.21
CA ARG A 5 11.66 -34.84 -4.06
C ARG A 5 11.87 -36.08 -4.97
N ALA A 6 12.69 -35.93 -6.03
CA ALA A 6 13.78 -36.83 -6.53
C ALA A 6 14.51 -36.12 -7.72
N ARG A 7 15.85 -36.01 -7.85
CA ARG A 7 16.95 -37.00 -8.05
C ARG A 7 16.89 -37.72 -9.43
N SER A 8 17.97 -37.92 -10.21
CA SER A 8 19.42 -37.87 -9.91
C SER A 8 20.34 -37.81 -11.16
N ALA A 9 21.60 -37.34 -11.00
CA ALA A 9 22.85 -37.74 -11.74
C ALA A 9 22.95 -37.54 -13.28
N ARG A 10 24.11 -37.38 -13.96
CA ARG A 10 25.57 -37.15 -13.72
C ARG A 10 26.23 -36.92 -15.12
N SER A 11 27.47 -36.48 -15.38
CA SER A 11 28.48 -35.58 -14.76
C SER A 11 29.79 -35.66 -15.56
N LEU A 12 30.51 -34.54 -15.83
CA LEU A 12 31.98 -34.36 -16.07
C LEU A 12 32.23 -32.81 -16.09
N LEU A 13 33.19 -32.13 -15.43
CA LEU A 13 34.66 -32.30 -15.24
C LEU A 13 35.44 -31.96 -16.54
N ILE A 14 36.47 -31.08 -16.63
CA ILE A 14 37.38 -30.30 -15.75
C ILE A 14 37.81 -29.03 -16.57
N GLY A 15 38.34 -27.90 -16.07
CA GLY A 15 38.77 -27.41 -14.75
C GLY A 15 39.29 -25.95 -14.84
N ALA A 16 39.97 -25.43 -13.80
CA ALA A 16 40.36 -24.01 -13.67
C ALA A 16 41.87 -23.81 -13.36
N VAL A 17 42.33 -22.54 -13.27
CA VAL A 17 43.14 -21.94 -12.17
C VAL A 17 43.81 -20.60 -12.59
N LEU A 18 43.88 -19.63 -11.67
CA LEU A 18 44.64 -18.35 -11.78
C LEU A 18 46.09 -18.54 -11.27
N LEU A 19 47.03 -17.61 -11.57
CA LEU A 19 47.73 -16.77 -10.55
C LEU A 19 48.92 -15.93 -11.06
N ALA A 20 48.96 -14.69 -10.56
CA ALA A 20 50.11 -13.90 -10.04
C ALA A 20 51.38 -13.53 -10.87
N LEU A 21 51.84 -12.30 -10.61
CA LEU A 21 53.17 -11.72 -10.92
C LEU A 21 54.24 -12.21 -9.92
N PRO A 22 55.56 -12.06 -10.18
CA PRO A 22 56.26 -10.87 -9.64
C PRO A 22 57.50 -10.31 -10.40
N ALA A 23 57.66 -8.98 -10.26
CA ALA A 23 58.84 -8.09 -10.18
C ALA A 23 60.31 -8.48 -10.59
N THR A 24 60.92 -7.55 -11.36
CA THR A 24 62.29 -6.94 -11.24
C THR A 24 63.60 -7.75 -11.43
N THR A 25 64.51 -7.30 -12.33
CA THR A 25 65.72 -6.49 -11.98
C THR A 25 66.59 -6.05 -13.19
N ALA A 26 67.50 -5.09 -12.96
CA ALA A 26 68.13 -4.09 -13.83
C ALA A 26 69.39 -4.46 -14.70
N LEU A 27 69.56 -3.71 -15.81
CA LEU A 27 70.83 -3.12 -16.38
C LEU A 27 71.98 -4.05 -16.88
N PRO A 28 73.04 -3.55 -17.58
CA PRO A 28 73.32 -2.19 -18.13
C PRO A 28 73.63 -2.15 -19.66
N ALA A 29 74.04 -0.98 -20.18
CA ALA A 29 74.33 -0.71 -21.61
C ALA A 29 75.84 -0.65 -21.97
N ALA A 30 76.20 -0.68 -23.28
CA ALA A 30 77.49 -0.21 -23.80
C ALA A 30 77.55 0.05 -25.34
N ALA A 31 78.45 0.97 -25.73
CA ALA A 31 79.21 1.06 -27.00
C ALA A 31 78.55 1.49 -28.34
N LEU A 32 78.68 2.79 -28.67
CA LEU A 32 78.92 3.28 -30.03
C LEU A 32 80.41 3.12 -30.41
N PRO A 33 80.75 2.87 -31.68
CA PRO A 33 81.50 3.88 -32.48
C PRO A 33 81.19 3.83 -34.01
N ALA A 34 81.59 4.77 -34.87
CA ALA A 34 81.95 6.19 -34.73
C ALA A 34 81.99 6.88 -36.11
N PHE A 35 82.03 8.22 -36.12
CA PHE A 35 82.16 9.10 -37.29
C PHE A 35 83.26 8.72 -38.31
N LYS A 36 82.95 8.92 -39.60
CA LYS A 36 83.53 10.01 -40.44
C LYS A 36 82.82 10.11 -41.79
N GLY A 37 82.61 11.34 -42.27
CA GLY A 37 82.03 11.62 -43.59
C GLY A 37 82.90 12.56 -44.42
N SER A 38 82.41 12.93 -45.60
CA SER A 38 82.90 14.09 -46.39
C SER A 38 81.81 14.51 -47.38
N ALA A 39 81.71 15.82 -47.64
CA ALA A 39 80.74 16.37 -48.57
C ALA A 39 81.30 16.43 -50.00
N THR A 40 80.43 16.28 -51.00
CA THR A 40 80.62 16.85 -52.34
C THR A 40 79.24 17.09 -52.96
N ALA A 41 79.14 17.99 -53.93
CA ALA A 41 77.87 18.54 -54.40
C ALA A 41 77.70 18.43 -55.93
N ILE A 42 76.56 18.97 -56.41
CA ILE A 42 76.22 19.29 -57.80
C ILE A 42 76.00 18.10 -58.76
N THR A 43 74.75 17.84 -59.15
CA THR A 43 74.19 18.19 -60.48
C THR A 43 72.76 17.67 -60.64
N ALA A 44 71.96 18.35 -61.47
CA ALA A 44 70.65 17.88 -61.89
C ALA A 44 70.74 17.22 -63.28
N GLY A 45 70.01 16.12 -63.48
CA GLY A 45 69.93 15.40 -64.76
C GLY A 45 68.63 14.59 -64.84
N THR A 46 67.91 14.68 -65.96
CA THR A 46 66.54 14.22 -66.08
C THR A 46 66.40 12.82 -66.69
N THR A 47 65.91 11.86 -65.91
CA THR A 47 65.19 10.68 -66.41
C THR A 47 64.05 10.32 -65.44
N GLY A 48 62.82 10.25 -65.94
CA GLY A 48 61.62 10.00 -65.13
C GLY A 48 61.31 8.53 -64.92
N GLU A 49 62.24 7.75 -64.35
CA GLU A 49 61.86 6.46 -63.79
C GLU A 49 61.14 6.69 -62.45
N SER A 50 60.00 6.01 -62.25
CA SER A 50 59.28 6.07 -60.98
C SER A 50 60.11 5.37 -59.91
N SER A 51 60.75 6.14 -59.04
CA SER A 51 61.42 5.62 -57.86
C SER A 51 60.42 4.88 -56.98
N ARG A 52 60.76 3.64 -56.63
CA ARG A 52 60.05 2.89 -55.59
C ARG A 52 60.23 3.62 -54.27
N PRO A 53 59.18 3.90 -53.47
CA PRO A 53 59.35 4.48 -52.15
C PRO A 53 60.28 3.57 -51.33
N THR A 54 61.29 4.16 -50.70
CA THR A 54 62.29 3.41 -49.93
C THR A 54 61.66 2.78 -48.71
N ARG A 55 61.74 1.44 -48.61
CA ARG A 55 61.31 0.68 -47.43
C ARG A 55 62.04 1.21 -46.20
N ALA A 56 61.31 1.79 -45.25
CA ALA A 56 61.87 2.34 -44.03
C ALA A 56 62.64 1.27 -43.24
N SER A 57 63.76 1.67 -42.63
CA SER A 57 64.61 0.78 -41.85
C SER A 57 64.04 0.59 -40.44
N SER A 58 63.36 -0.54 -40.21
CA SER A 58 63.10 -1.16 -38.90
C SER A 58 63.05 -0.21 -37.68
N GLY A 59 61.90 0.45 -37.47
CA GLY A 59 61.67 1.28 -36.28
C GLY A 59 60.38 2.09 -36.33
N GLU A 60 60.00 2.60 -37.50
CA GLU A 60 58.80 3.40 -37.71
C GLU A 60 57.56 2.52 -37.99
N ARG A 61 56.37 3.06 -37.67
CA ARG A 61 55.12 2.28 -37.62
C ARG A 61 54.63 1.90 -39.04
N PRO A 62 53.92 0.77 -39.22
CA PRO A 62 53.45 0.35 -40.55
C PRO A 62 52.41 1.29 -41.19
N ASP A 63 51.67 2.03 -40.37
CA ASP A 63 50.23 2.29 -40.64
C ASP A 63 49.96 3.46 -41.61
N GLN A 64 50.92 4.34 -41.87
CA GLN A 64 50.70 5.58 -42.63
C GLN A 64 50.27 5.35 -44.10
N PRO A 65 49.24 6.05 -44.61
CA PRO A 65 48.73 5.90 -45.97
C PRO A 65 49.51 6.62 -47.08
N TYR A 66 49.37 6.10 -48.30
CA TYR A 66 50.00 6.65 -49.50
C TYR A 66 49.13 7.75 -50.14
N PRO A 67 49.70 8.92 -50.52
CA PRO A 67 48.93 10.05 -51.04
C PRO A 67 48.02 9.71 -52.23
N ASN A 68 46.81 10.26 -52.24
CA ASN A 68 45.85 10.10 -53.34
C ASN A 68 46.39 10.69 -54.65
N ILE A 69 45.94 10.11 -55.77
CA ILE A 69 46.31 10.52 -57.14
C ILE A 69 45.03 10.61 -57.97
N ASP A 70 44.83 11.70 -58.69
CA ASP A 70 43.91 11.76 -59.82
C ASP A 70 44.48 12.66 -60.91
N VAL A 71 44.95 12.05 -62.02
CA VAL A 71 45.59 12.80 -63.12
C VAL A 71 44.65 13.75 -63.86
N ARG A 72 43.35 13.69 -63.56
CA ARG A 72 42.34 14.63 -64.07
C ARG A 72 42.48 16.02 -63.43
N GLY A 73 42.98 16.12 -62.20
CA GLY A 73 43.05 17.36 -61.43
C GLY A 73 41.69 18.05 -61.32
N ASP A 74 41.65 19.38 -61.39
CA ASP A 74 40.40 20.16 -61.37
C ASP A 74 39.83 20.53 -62.75
N LYS A 75 40.35 19.91 -63.80
CA LYS A 75 39.91 20.15 -65.18
C LYS A 75 38.43 19.77 -65.32
N SER A 76 37.64 20.70 -65.84
CA SER A 76 36.22 20.51 -66.14
C SER A 76 35.90 20.90 -67.58
N ILE A 77 34.87 20.27 -68.13
CA ILE A 77 34.29 20.54 -69.44
C ILE A 77 32.96 21.25 -69.17
N PRO A 78 32.74 22.49 -69.66
CA PRO A 78 31.47 23.19 -69.49
C PRO A 78 30.36 22.54 -70.34
N PRO A 79 29.08 22.65 -69.93
CA PRO A 79 27.97 22.16 -70.73
C PRO A 79 27.86 22.90 -72.07
N THR A 80 27.52 22.17 -73.13
CA THR A 80 27.32 22.75 -74.47
C THR A 80 26.04 23.60 -74.52
N ALA A 81 25.98 24.51 -75.49
CA ALA A 81 24.77 25.28 -75.76
C ALA A 81 23.55 24.42 -76.14
N GLY A 82 23.75 23.15 -76.55
CA GLY A 82 22.67 22.17 -76.73
C GLY A 82 22.11 21.69 -75.39
N GLN A 83 22.99 21.18 -74.52
CA GLN A 83 22.65 20.72 -73.17
C GLN A 83 21.98 21.83 -72.34
N ILE A 84 22.47 23.08 -72.44
CA ILE A 84 21.87 24.24 -71.75
C ILE A 84 20.44 24.56 -72.24
N ARG A 85 20.09 24.25 -73.50
CA ARG A 85 18.71 24.38 -74.00
C ARG A 85 17.84 23.24 -73.51
N ALA A 86 18.29 21.99 -73.68
CA ALA A 86 17.58 20.80 -73.20
C ALA A 86 17.29 20.85 -71.69
N ALA A 87 18.17 21.46 -70.88
CA ALA A 87 17.94 21.71 -69.46
C ALA A 87 16.84 22.74 -69.16
N LYS A 88 16.59 23.68 -70.07
CA LYS A 88 15.50 24.69 -69.97
C LYS A 88 14.17 24.20 -70.57
N GLU A 89 14.20 23.07 -71.26
CA GLU A 89 13.02 22.39 -71.81
C GLU A 89 12.44 21.36 -70.81
N LEU A 90 13.07 21.22 -69.64
CA LEU A 90 12.49 20.54 -68.47
C LEU A 90 11.70 21.54 -67.62
N ASP A 91 10.37 21.56 -67.77
CA ASP A 91 9.49 22.35 -66.92
C ASP A 91 9.67 21.99 -65.44
N ASP A 92 9.75 23.02 -64.58
CA ASP A 92 9.90 22.92 -63.11
C ASP A 92 11.03 21.97 -62.65
N ALA A 93 12.23 22.05 -63.24
CA ALA A 93 13.37 21.19 -62.86
C ALA A 93 14.72 21.93 -62.73
N ALA A 94 15.30 21.86 -61.53
CA ALA A 94 16.64 22.35 -61.24
C ALA A 94 17.72 21.37 -61.75
N VAL A 95 18.65 21.88 -62.56
CA VAL A 95 19.77 21.12 -63.15
C VAL A 95 21.11 21.66 -62.65
N ARG A 96 21.84 20.85 -61.87
CA ARG A 96 23.22 21.16 -61.43
C ARG A 96 24.22 20.38 -62.27
N TRP A 97 25.11 21.09 -62.95
CA TRP A 97 26.10 20.52 -63.87
C TRP A 97 27.26 19.80 -63.15
N GLY A 98 27.84 18.82 -63.84
CA GLY A 98 29.01 18.06 -63.40
C GLY A 98 30.29 18.41 -64.19
N ARG A 99 31.40 17.76 -63.83
CA ARG A 99 32.74 17.98 -64.42
C ARG A 99 32.84 17.71 -65.93
N TYR A 100 31.90 16.97 -66.51
CA TYR A 100 31.92 16.49 -67.90
C TYR A 100 30.82 17.11 -68.78
N GLY A 101 30.35 18.31 -68.44
CA GLY A 101 29.31 19.03 -69.20
C GLY A 101 27.89 18.43 -69.11
N THR A 102 27.71 17.28 -68.46
CA THR A 102 26.39 16.68 -68.19
C THR A 102 25.78 17.18 -66.87
N PRO A 103 24.50 16.93 -66.59
CA PRO A 103 23.98 17.00 -65.24
C PRO A 103 24.77 16.11 -64.26
N ARG A 104 24.83 16.56 -63.00
CA ARG A 104 25.19 15.78 -61.80
C ARG A 104 23.99 15.60 -60.86
N LEU A 105 23.00 16.48 -60.99
CA LEU A 105 21.67 16.40 -60.37
C LEU A 105 20.66 16.97 -61.37
N VAL A 106 19.53 16.27 -61.51
CA VAL A 106 18.25 16.78 -62.00
C VAL A 106 17.23 16.50 -60.89
N SER A 107 16.55 17.54 -60.43
CA SER A 107 15.54 17.49 -59.35
C SER A 107 14.37 18.40 -59.70
N PRO A 108 13.12 18.04 -59.32
CA PRO A 108 11.98 18.91 -59.51
C PRO A 108 12.10 20.16 -58.62
N GLU A 109 11.50 21.26 -59.06
CA GLU A 109 11.29 22.45 -58.25
C GLU A 109 9.95 22.33 -57.51
N GLY A 110 10.00 22.45 -56.18
CA GLY A 110 8.83 22.22 -55.31
C GLY A 110 8.35 20.76 -55.30
N LYS A 111 7.04 20.57 -55.12
CA LYS A 111 6.41 19.25 -54.85
C LYS A 111 6.03 18.44 -56.11
N LYS A 112 6.58 18.79 -57.29
CA LYS A 112 6.34 18.06 -58.56
C LYS A 112 7.30 16.87 -58.69
N ALA A 113 7.19 16.11 -59.78
CA ALA A 113 8.08 15.01 -60.14
C ALA A 113 8.52 15.15 -61.60
N LEU A 114 9.71 14.66 -61.93
CA LEU A 114 10.34 14.76 -63.27
C LEU A 114 9.68 13.87 -64.34
N SER A 115 8.62 13.12 -63.99
CA SER A 115 7.79 12.41 -64.96
C SER A 115 6.36 12.24 -64.47
N ALA A 116 5.45 12.02 -65.43
CA ALA A 116 4.13 11.46 -65.16
C ALA A 116 4.24 10.05 -64.53
N ALA A 117 3.14 9.61 -63.91
CA ALA A 117 3.01 8.28 -63.31
C ALA A 117 2.97 7.17 -64.37
N SER A 118 3.44 5.98 -64.03
CA SER A 118 3.57 4.85 -64.97
C SER A 118 3.57 3.50 -64.27
N SER A 119 2.83 2.53 -64.81
CA SER A 119 2.85 1.13 -64.36
C SER A 119 3.96 0.29 -65.01
N THR A 120 4.87 0.92 -65.76
CA THR A 120 5.99 0.25 -66.43
C THR A 120 7.08 -0.14 -65.41
N ASP A 121 7.86 -1.19 -65.70
CA ASP A 121 9.04 -1.54 -64.89
C ASP A 121 9.97 -0.31 -64.71
N PRO A 122 10.35 0.06 -63.47
CA PRO A 122 11.15 1.26 -63.21
C PRO A 122 12.51 1.30 -63.90
N ARG A 123 13.11 0.13 -64.19
CA ARG A 123 14.40 0.03 -64.90
C ARG A 123 14.25 0.50 -66.35
N THR A 124 13.11 0.18 -66.94
CA THR A 124 12.66 0.65 -68.25
C THR A 124 12.32 2.15 -68.23
N ILE A 125 11.61 2.63 -67.20
CA ILE A 125 11.31 4.06 -67.00
C ILE A 125 12.60 4.90 -66.97
N ALA A 126 13.56 4.52 -66.12
CA ALA A 126 14.83 5.21 -65.99
C ALA A 126 15.67 5.20 -67.28
N LEU A 127 15.79 4.05 -67.96
CA LEU A 127 16.49 3.96 -69.25
C LEU A 127 15.79 4.74 -70.36
N LYS A 128 14.46 4.85 -70.34
CA LYS A 128 13.70 5.66 -71.29
C LYS A 128 13.99 7.15 -71.06
N HIS A 129 13.92 7.63 -69.82
CA HIS A 129 14.17 9.04 -69.48
C HIS A 129 15.54 9.55 -69.97
N VAL A 130 16.62 8.77 -69.81
CA VAL A 130 17.95 9.17 -70.31
C VAL A 130 18.03 9.21 -71.84
N ARG A 131 17.25 8.37 -72.54
CA ARG A 131 17.18 8.31 -74.00
C ARG A 131 16.27 9.36 -74.61
N ASP A 132 15.18 9.69 -73.92
CA ASP A 132 14.27 10.80 -74.29
C ASP A 132 15.00 12.15 -74.23
N HIS A 133 15.84 12.34 -73.19
CA HIS A 133 16.61 13.55 -72.97
C HIS A 133 18.08 13.41 -73.41
N ALA A 134 18.31 12.77 -74.57
CA ALA A 134 19.65 12.54 -75.13
C ALA A 134 20.52 13.80 -75.16
N ASP A 135 19.97 14.91 -75.64
CA ASP A 135 20.65 16.21 -75.79
C ASP A 135 21.01 16.87 -74.45
N LEU A 136 20.32 16.53 -73.35
CA LEU A 136 20.65 16.99 -71.99
C LEU A 136 21.92 16.31 -71.47
N TYR A 137 22.04 15.00 -71.72
CA TYR A 137 23.23 14.23 -71.33
C TYR A 137 24.38 14.32 -72.34
N GLY A 138 24.13 14.83 -73.55
CA GLY A 138 25.14 15.03 -74.59
C GLY A 138 25.74 13.73 -75.13
N LEU A 139 25.01 12.61 -75.03
CA LEU A 139 25.51 11.28 -75.39
C LEU A 139 25.17 10.91 -76.84
N SER A 140 26.12 10.27 -77.52
CA SER A 140 25.88 9.71 -78.85
C SER A 140 24.86 8.57 -78.84
N ALA A 141 24.24 8.30 -79.99
CA ALA A 141 23.33 7.16 -80.16
C ALA A 141 24.01 5.80 -79.84
N ALA A 142 25.33 5.70 -80.05
CA ALA A 142 26.11 4.52 -79.68
C ALA A 142 26.18 4.36 -78.15
N GLU A 143 26.53 5.42 -77.41
CA GLU A 143 26.59 5.40 -75.95
C GLU A 143 25.23 5.14 -75.31
N LEU A 144 24.17 5.78 -75.81
CA LEU A 144 22.77 5.56 -75.37
C LEU A 144 22.28 4.12 -75.57
N SER A 145 22.82 3.42 -76.58
CA SER A 145 22.59 1.99 -76.80
C SER A 145 23.41 1.10 -75.84
N ALA A 146 24.59 1.57 -75.42
CA ALA A 146 25.47 0.87 -74.49
C ALA A 146 25.07 1.03 -73.01
N LEU A 147 24.28 2.06 -72.67
CA LEU A 147 23.72 2.26 -71.32
C LEU A 147 22.90 1.05 -70.85
N LYS A 148 23.25 0.53 -69.67
CA LYS A 148 22.60 -0.63 -69.05
C LYS A 148 22.28 -0.37 -67.58
N VAL A 149 21.20 -0.98 -67.09
CA VAL A 149 20.91 -1.02 -65.65
C VAL A 149 21.85 -2.02 -64.99
N VAL A 150 22.65 -1.52 -64.04
CA VAL A 150 23.79 -2.21 -63.43
C VAL A 150 23.63 -2.41 -61.91
N LYS A 151 22.59 -1.82 -61.31
CA LYS A 151 22.00 -2.21 -60.02
C LYS A 151 20.57 -1.67 -59.99
N SER A 152 19.64 -2.34 -59.34
CA SER A 152 18.36 -1.74 -58.95
C SER A 152 17.77 -2.48 -57.75
N TYR A 153 17.21 -1.74 -56.79
CA TYR A 153 16.58 -2.27 -55.59
C TYR A 153 15.46 -1.34 -55.13
N ARG A 154 14.55 -1.86 -54.30
CA ARG A 154 13.50 -1.09 -53.63
C ARG A 154 13.95 -0.77 -52.21
N THR A 155 13.72 0.45 -51.75
CA THR A 155 13.86 0.83 -50.34
C THR A 155 12.55 0.51 -49.63
N GLU A 156 12.59 -0.28 -48.56
CA GLU A 156 11.36 -0.88 -48.01
C GLU A 156 10.46 0.14 -47.30
N HIS A 157 11.03 1.06 -46.51
CA HIS A 157 10.25 1.99 -45.67
C HIS A 157 9.44 3.03 -46.46
N ASN A 158 9.90 3.43 -47.65
CA ASN A 158 9.22 4.42 -48.52
C ASN A 158 8.75 3.83 -49.86
N GLY A 159 9.12 2.58 -50.16
CA GLY A 159 8.77 1.88 -51.38
C GLY A 159 9.46 2.36 -52.66
N VAL A 160 10.37 3.34 -52.60
CA VAL A 160 11.07 3.93 -53.77
C VAL A 160 11.99 2.90 -54.43
N GLN A 161 11.91 2.81 -55.75
CA GLN A 161 12.82 1.99 -56.56
C GLN A 161 14.01 2.83 -57.02
N HIS A 162 15.21 2.47 -56.57
CA HIS A 162 16.46 3.05 -57.05
C HIS A 162 16.94 2.26 -58.28
N VAL A 163 17.27 2.96 -59.36
CA VAL A 163 17.77 2.36 -60.60
C VAL A 163 19.11 3.00 -60.97
N PHE A 164 20.17 2.19 -61.04
CA PHE A 164 21.50 2.64 -61.39
C PHE A 164 21.82 2.23 -62.83
N ILE A 165 21.95 3.23 -63.70
CA ILE A 165 22.39 3.11 -65.09
C ILE A 165 23.91 3.33 -65.13
N GLY A 166 24.61 2.48 -65.88
CA GLY A 166 26.06 2.55 -66.08
C GLY A 166 26.39 2.63 -67.56
N GLN A 167 27.41 3.40 -67.88
CA GLN A 167 27.97 3.53 -69.22
C GLN A 167 29.07 2.48 -69.44
N ALA A 168 29.15 1.96 -70.66
CA ALA A 168 30.19 1.03 -71.06
C ALA A 168 30.67 1.35 -72.48
N ASP A 169 32.00 1.35 -72.65
CA ASP A 169 32.69 1.46 -73.92
C ASP A 169 32.98 0.05 -74.44
N ASN A 170 32.32 -0.37 -75.53
CA ASN A 170 32.47 -1.71 -76.12
C ASN A 170 32.31 -2.89 -75.11
N GLY A 171 31.52 -2.66 -74.05
CA GLY A 171 31.29 -3.62 -72.96
C GLY A 171 32.24 -3.50 -71.76
N VAL A 172 33.27 -2.65 -71.83
CA VAL A 172 34.15 -2.27 -70.73
C VAL A 172 33.49 -1.12 -69.93
N PRO A 173 33.34 -1.22 -68.59
CA PRO A 173 32.74 -0.12 -67.81
C PRO A 173 33.55 1.18 -67.88
N VAL A 174 32.89 2.31 -68.05
CA VAL A 174 33.53 3.63 -67.96
C VAL A 174 33.71 4.01 -66.49
N TYR A 175 34.95 4.30 -66.07
CA TYR A 175 35.28 4.60 -64.67
C TYR A 175 34.64 5.92 -64.22
N GLY A 176 33.92 5.90 -63.09
CA GLY A 176 33.21 7.05 -62.54
C GLY A 176 31.90 7.42 -63.25
N SER A 177 31.53 6.76 -64.35
CA SER A 177 30.27 7.02 -65.07
C SER A 177 29.12 6.15 -64.53
N ARG A 178 28.17 6.80 -63.84
CA ARG A 178 26.96 6.16 -63.30
C ARG A 178 25.88 7.21 -63.00
N LEU A 179 24.66 6.94 -63.44
CA LEU A 179 23.47 7.71 -63.09
C LEU A 179 22.55 6.86 -62.20
N SER A 180 22.13 7.41 -61.08
CA SER A 180 21.04 6.90 -60.23
C SER A 180 19.76 7.63 -60.61
N VAL A 181 18.66 6.89 -60.77
CA VAL A 181 17.32 7.43 -60.99
C VAL A 181 16.41 6.85 -59.91
N ALA A 182 15.77 7.73 -59.14
CA ALA A 182 14.82 7.35 -58.12
C ALA A 182 13.40 7.40 -58.69
N VAL A 183 12.69 6.28 -58.61
CA VAL A 183 11.31 6.12 -59.11
C VAL A 183 10.39 5.79 -57.95
N ASP A 184 9.33 6.57 -57.76
CA ASP A 184 8.39 6.39 -56.64
C ASP A 184 7.42 5.20 -56.85
N THR A 185 6.57 4.97 -55.84
CA THR A 185 5.54 3.92 -55.86
C THR A 185 4.45 4.10 -56.92
N SER A 186 4.37 5.28 -57.55
CA SER A 186 3.48 5.60 -58.68
C SER A 186 4.22 5.54 -60.04
N GLY A 187 5.49 5.13 -60.05
CA GLY A 187 6.31 5.09 -61.26
C GLY A 187 6.78 6.45 -61.77
N ARG A 188 6.75 7.50 -60.93
CA ARG A 188 7.26 8.84 -61.28
C ARG A 188 8.74 8.94 -60.93
N ILE A 189 9.53 9.56 -61.81
CA ILE A 189 10.92 9.91 -61.48
C ILE A 189 10.92 11.09 -60.52
N VAL A 190 11.49 10.92 -59.32
CA VAL A 190 11.58 12.00 -58.32
C VAL A 190 12.93 12.71 -58.31
N THR A 191 14.00 12.06 -58.79
CA THR A 191 15.30 12.70 -59.08
C THR A 191 16.18 11.79 -59.96
N ALA A 192 17.11 12.40 -60.70
CA ALA A 192 18.25 11.71 -61.31
C ALA A 192 19.57 12.33 -60.81
N THR A 193 20.49 11.52 -60.29
CA THR A 193 21.74 11.95 -59.64
C THR A 193 22.96 11.15 -60.10
N GLY A 194 24.14 11.77 -60.08
CA GLY A 194 25.36 11.21 -60.68
C GLY A 194 25.55 11.70 -62.11
N SER A 195 26.55 11.16 -62.81
CA SER A 195 26.98 11.69 -64.12
C SER A 195 27.28 10.58 -65.11
N LEU A 196 26.95 10.86 -66.37
CA LEU A 196 27.42 10.12 -67.54
C LEU A 196 28.52 10.96 -68.22
N ILE A 197 29.27 10.40 -69.16
CA ILE A 197 30.46 11.06 -69.71
C ILE A 197 30.42 10.99 -71.23
N PRO A 198 30.18 12.12 -71.94
CA PRO A 198 30.22 12.17 -73.40
C PRO A 198 31.59 11.78 -73.96
N ASP A 199 31.58 11.21 -75.16
CA ASP A 199 32.77 10.79 -75.91
C ASP A 199 33.73 9.89 -75.10
N ALA A 200 33.16 9.06 -74.20
CA ALA A 200 33.94 8.19 -73.30
C ALA A 200 34.47 6.91 -73.99
N HIS A 201 34.99 7.04 -75.21
CA HIS A 201 35.57 5.97 -76.00
C HIS A 201 37.11 5.95 -75.89
N ALA A 202 37.68 4.77 -75.65
CA ALA A 202 39.13 4.57 -75.63
C ALA A 202 39.64 4.04 -76.99
N ASP A 203 40.12 4.94 -77.84
CA ASP A 203 40.78 4.59 -79.09
C ASP A 203 42.04 3.75 -78.87
N GLY A 204 42.04 2.50 -79.40
CA GLY A 204 43.25 1.74 -79.68
C GLY A 204 43.38 0.35 -79.03
N THR A 205 44.01 -0.56 -79.76
CA THR A 205 44.27 -1.96 -79.36
C THR A 205 45.42 -2.13 -78.36
N ALA A 206 45.63 -1.15 -77.46
CA ALA A 206 46.85 -0.99 -76.68
C ALA A 206 46.88 -1.80 -75.36
N THR A 207 46.66 -3.11 -75.41
CA THR A 207 46.92 -4.00 -74.25
C THR A 207 48.39 -4.43 -74.22
N LYS A 208 49.24 -3.65 -73.53
CA LYS A 208 50.59 -4.10 -73.13
C LYS A 208 50.64 -4.67 -71.71
N LEU A 209 49.78 -4.17 -70.83
CA LEU A 209 49.67 -4.61 -69.45
C LEU A 209 48.59 -5.69 -69.30
N ASP A 210 48.99 -6.90 -68.87
CA ASP A 210 48.06 -7.94 -68.42
C ASP A 210 47.57 -7.68 -66.98
N ARG A 211 46.62 -8.51 -66.50
CA ARG A 211 46.02 -8.38 -65.17
C ARG A 211 47.04 -8.44 -64.03
N LYS A 212 48.06 -9.29 -64.14
CA LYS A 212 49.10 -9.48 -63.11
C LYS A 212 50.10 -8.32 -63.14
N ALA A 213 50.50 -7.87 -64.33
CA ALA A 213 51.36 -6.70 -64.49
C ALA A 213 50.68 -5.42 -63.97
N ALA A 214 49.37 -5.26 -64.22
CA ALA A 214 48.59 -4.15 -63.69
C ALA A 214 48.50 -4.17 -62.15
N LEU A 215 48.16 -5.32 -61.58
CA LEU A 215 48.12 -5.49 -60.12
C LEU A 215 49.49 -5.24 -59.48
N GLY A 216 50.58 -5.71 -60.09
CA GLY A 216 51.95 -5.46 -59.62
C GLY A 216 52.36 -3.98 -59.68
N ARG A 217 51.84 -3.20 -60.65
CA ARG A 217 52.03 -1.73 -60.68
C ARG A 217 51.23 -1.03 -59.58
N ALA A 218 49.98 -1.45 -59.35
CA ALA A 218 49.17 -0.92 -58.26
C ALA A 218 49.80 -1.20 -56.89
N ALA A 219 50.13 -2.46 -56.61
CA ALA A 219 50.79 -2.92 -55.38
C ALA A 219 52.08 -2.12 -55.09
N ALA A 220 53.01 -2.07 -56.06
CA ALA A 220 54.26 -1.33 -55.91
C ALA A 220 54.08 0.19 -55.73
N SER A 221 52.95 0.78 -56.17
CA SER A 221 52.63 2.18 -55.92
C SER A 221 52.28 2.47 -54.46
N VAL A 222 51.78 1.47 -53.74
CA VAL A 222 51.39 1.50 -52.32
C VAL A 222 52.27 0.56 -51.49
N GLY A 223 53.55 0.44 -51.86
CA GLY A 223 54.60 -0.16 -51.03
C GLY A 223 54.58 -1.69 -50.86
N THR A 224 53.51 -2.39 -51.23
CA THR A 224 53.39 -3.85 -51.07
C THR A 224 53.88 -4.63 -52.30
N ASP A 225 54.47 -5.81 -52.05
CA ASP A 225 54.83 -6.79 -53.09
C ASP A 225 53.84 -7.98 -53.14
N ASP A 226 53.05 -8.20 -52.09
CA ASP A 226 52.11 -9.33 -51.96
C ASP A 226 50.86 -8.87 -51.16
N PRO A 227 49.83 -8.32 -51.82
CA PRO A 227 48.73 -7.62 -51.15
C PRO A 227 47.84 -8.56 -50.33
N ALA A 228 47.57 -8.19 -49.09
CA ALA A 228 46.80 -9.01 -48.16
C ALA A 228 45.35 -9.23 -48.65
N GLY A 229 44.94 -10.50 -48.74
CA GLY A 229 43.56 -10.90 -49.07
C GLY A 229 43.22 -10.94 -50.57
N THR A 230 41.94 -10.82 -50.89
CA THR A 230 41.43 -10.96 -52.28
C THR A 230 41.55 -9.68 -53.07
N SER A 231 42.71 -9.46 -53.71
CA SER A 231 42.90 -8.35 -54.64
C SER A 231 42.10 -8.50 -55.94
N THR A 232 41.43 -7.43 -56.37
CA THR A 232 40.68 -7.39 -57.64
C THR A 232 41.48 -6.64 -58.71
N ALA A 233 41.29 -7.00 -59.97
CA ALA A 233 41.80 -6.24 -61.11
C ALA A 233 40.86 -6.44 -62.31
N THR A 234 40.24 -5.35 -62.77
CA THR A 234 39.17 -5.32 -63.77
C THR A 234 39.48 -4.29 -64.85
N ARG A 235 39.11 -4.55 -66.11
CA ARG A 235 39.30 -3.57 -67.19
C ARG A 235 38.25 -2.47 -67.07
N VAL A 236 38.68 -1.22 -67.22
CA VAL A 236 37.82 -0.02 -67.25
C VAL A 236 38.29 0.92 -68.36
N THR A 237 37.39 1.73 -68.89
CA THR A 237 37.74 2.89 -69.73
C THR A 237 37.83 4.11 -68.81
N PHE A 238 39.02 4.70 -68.66
CA PHE A 238 39.25 5.83 -67.75
C PHE A 238 39.15 7.18 -68.51
N PRO A 239 38.25 8.09 -68.10
CA PRO A 239 37.99 9.33 -68.84
C PRO A 239 38.97 10.46 -68.49
N LEU A 240 39.68 10.99 -69.48
CA LEU A 240 40.51 12.20 -69.38
C LEU A 240 39.92 13.34 -70.22
N ALA A 241 40.39 14.57 -70.00
CA ALA A 241 39.98 15.74 -70.78
C ALA A 241 40.49 15.72 -72.24
N ASP A 242 41.50 14.88 -72.52
CA ASP A 242 42.11 14.60 -73.83
C ASP A 242 41.65 13.23 -74.39
N GLY A 243 40.40 12.84 -74.10
CA GLY A 243 39.79 11.57 -74.49
C GLY A 243 40.07 10.42 -73.50
N ALA A 244 39.29 9.34 -73.57
CA ALA A 244 39.44 8.24 -72.62
C ALA A 244 40.65 7.34 -72.91
N ARG A 245 41.04 6.51 -71.94
CA ARG A 245 42.17 5.56 -72.03
C ARG A 245 41.76 4.16 -71.56
N PRO A 246 42.28 3.08 -72.17
CA PRO A 246 42.05 1.73 -71.69
C PRO A 246 42.89 1.48 -70.43
N ALA A 247 42.26 1.03 -69.34
CA ALA A 247 42.93 0.91 -68.04
C ALA A 247 42.48 -0.32 -67.25
N TRP A 248 43.16 -0.57 -66.14
CA TRP A 248 42.84 -1.58 -65.13
C TRP A 248 42.50 -0.90 -63.81
N ARG A 249 41.26 -1.02 -63.33
CA ARG A 249 40.91 -0.70 -61.95
C ARG A 249 41.30 -1.88 -61.06
N THR A 250 42.08 -1.64 -60.02
CA THR A 250 42.47 -2.66 -59.03
C THR A 250 42.13 -2.20 -57.63
N THR A 251 41.69 -3.13 -56.78
CA THR A 251 41.43 -2.87 -55.36
C THR A 251 42.21 -3.87 -54.53
N LEU A 252 43.04 -3.38 -53.60
CA LEU A 252 43.98 -4.19 -52.82
C LEU A 252 44.31 -3.54 -51.48
N THR A 253 44.61 -4.35 -50.47
CA THR A 253 45.15 -3.89 -49.17
C THR A 253 46.67 -3.88 -49.23
N ALA A 254 47.29 -2.83 -48.72
CA ALA A 254 48.75 -2.67 -48.65
C ALA A 254 49.33 -3.12 -47.30
N ASP A 255 50.66 -3.14 -47.17
CA ASP A 255 51.39 -3.58 -45.97
C ASP A 255 51.07 -2.72 -44.71
N ASN A 256 50.51 -1.51 -44.90
CA ASN A 256 50.02 -0.61 -43.86
C ASN A 256 48.58 -0.90 -43.38
N GLY A 257 47.93 -1.93 -43.92
CA GLY A 257 46.54 -2.28 -43.61
C GLY A 257 45.47 -1.44 -44.34
N HIS A 258 45.85 -0.37 -45.03
CA HIS A 258 44.91 0.47 -45.78
C HIS A 258 44.48 -0.16 -47.11
N LEU A 259 43.21 0.03 -47.48
CA LEU A 259 42.58 -0.50 -48.69
C LEU A 259 42.58 0.55 -49.80
N TYR A 260 43.27 0.30 -50.92
CA TYR A 260 43.36 1.25 -52.03
C TYR A 260 42.52 0.85 -53.23
N ASP A 261 41.83 1.82 -53.83
CA ASP A 261 41.30 1.74 -55.20
C ASP A 261 42.22 2.49 -56.15
N THR A 262 42.69 1.81 -57.18
CA THR A 262 43.68 2.35 -58.12
C THR A 262 43.25 2.12 -59.56
N VAL A 263 43.62 3.02 -60.47
CA VAL A 263 43.48 2.82 -61.91
C VAL A 263 44.84 2.95 -62.59
N VAL A 264 45.23 1.89 -63.29
CA VAL A 264 46.53 1.76 -63.98
C VAL A 264 46.31 1.76 -65.49
N ASP A 265 47.01 2.61 -66.23
CA ASP A 265 46.94 2.67 -67.69
C ASP A 265 47.41 1.34 -68.32
N ALA A 266 46.63 0.78 -69.26
CA ALA A 266 46.93 -0.54 -69.85
C ALA A 266 48.00 -0.52 -70.96
N GLY A 267 48.41 0.67 -71.42
CA GLY A 267 49.47 0.89 -72.39
C GLY A 267 50.82 1.26 -71.77
N SER A 268 50.83 2.17 -70.78
CA SER A 268 52.06 2.66 -70.11
C SER A 268 52.35 2.02 -68.75
N GLY A 269 51.33 1.57 -68.01
CA GLY A 269 51.46 1.16 -66.62
C GLY A 269 51.56 2.32 -65.60
N THR A 270 51.25 3.54 -66.02
CA THR A 270 51.16 4.72 -65.13
C THR A 270 49.94 4.62 -64.21
N ILE A 271 50.06 5.07 -62.96
CA ILE A 271 48.93 5.25 -62.05
C ILE A 271 48.15 6.50 -62.49
N LEU A 272 46.94 6.31 -63.02
CA LEU A 272 46.01 7.38 -63.41
C LEU A 272 45.15 7.83 -62.21
N PHE A 273 44.84 6.90 -61.31
CA PHE A 273 44.06 7.15 -60.10
C PHE A 273 44.59 6.31 -58.93
N ARG A 274 44.55 6.89 -57.73
CA ARG A 274 44.62 6.20 -56.45
C ARG A 274 43.75 6.96 -55.44
N SER A 275 42.83 6.26 -54.82
CA SER A 275 42.20 6.66 -53.57
C SER A 275 42.53 5.63 -52.51
N ASP A 276 42.89 6.07 -51.32
CA ASP A 276 42.60 5.30 -50.11
C ASP A 276 41.07 5.13 -49.96
N LEU A 277 40.66 4.02 -49.36
CA LEU A 277 39.29 3.70 -48.97
C LEU A 277 39.17 3.41 -47.46
N THR A 278 40.30 3.34 -46.74
CA THR A 278 40.32 3.26 -45.29
C THR A 278 40.23 4.67 -44.73
N HIS A 279 39.24 4.88 -43.85
CA HIS A 279 39.07 6.11 -43.09
C HIS A 279 39.37 5.81 -41.62
N ASN A 280 40.22 6.64 -41.01
CA ASN A 280 40.51 6.61 -39.58
C ASN A 280 39.87 7.85 -38.94
N GLU A 281 39.43 7.71 -37.70
CA GLU A 281 38.79 8.78 -36.92
C GLU A 281 39.85 9.75 -36.38
N GLY A 282 39.52 11.03 -36.27
CA GLY A 282 40.40 12.00 -35.60
C GLY A 282 40.34 11.83 -34.09
N GLU A 283 41.39 12.24 -33.36
CA GLU A 283 41.43 12.19 -31.90
C GLU A 283 42.29 13.32 -31.30
N GLY A 284 42.04 13.67 -30.05
CA GLY A 284 42.84 14.67 -29.33
C GLY A 284 43.00 14.34 -27.86
N ARG A 285 44.06 14.84 -27.24
CA ARG A 285 44.30 14.66 -25.80
C ARG A 285 43.68 15.81 -25.01
N VAL A 286 42.62 15.53 -24.27
CA VAL A 286 41.77 16.52 -23.60
C VAL A 286 41.29 16.04 -22.24
N PHE A 287 40.94 16.99 -21.38
CA PHE A 287 40.13 16.77 -20.19
C PHE A 287 38.66 16.58 -20.61
N THR A 288 38.05 15.48 -20.16
CA THR A 288 36.68 15.09 -20.55
C THR A 288 35.61 15.49 -19.54
N GLY A 289 36.03 15.85 -18.32
CA GLY A 289 35.20 16.51 -17.31
C GLY A 289 35.20 18.03 -17.49
N GLN A 290 34.73 18.73 -16.46
CA GLN A 290 34.50 20.17 -16.41
C GLN A 290 35.76 21.02 -16.62
N ASN A 291 36.89 20.62 -16.03
CA ASN A 291 38.15 21.38 -16.07
C ASN A 291 39.35 20.49 -15.67
N PRO A 292 40.61 20.98 -15.72
CA PRO A 292 41.81 20.19 -15.38
C PRO A 292 41.93 19.66 -13.94
N THR A 293 41.10 20.10 -12.98
CA THR A 293 41.07 19.52 -11.63
C THR A 293 40.02 18.41 -11.48
N ALA A 294 39.09 18.27 -12.45
CA ALA A 294 38.05 17.25 -12.46
C ALA A 294 38.50 15.85 -12.96
N GLY A 295 39.75 15.69 -13.42
CA GLY A 295 40.31 14.39 -13.81
C GLY A 295 41.57 14.47 -14.68
N ASP A 296 42.11 13.30 -15.07
CA ASP A 296 43.26 13.20 -15.98
C ASP A 296 42.85 13.42 -17.45
N ALA A 297 43.68 14.16 -18.22
CA ALA A 297 43.49 14.30 -19.66
C ALA A 297 43.78 12.98 -20.41
N SER A 298 42.81 12.55 -21.22
CA SER A 298 42.79 11.30 -21.98
C SER A 298 42.71 11.56 -23.49
N VAL A 299 43.00 10.56 -24.31
CA VAL A 299 42.85 10.67 -25.77
C VAL A 299 41.45 10.18 -26.14
N VAL A 300 40.69 11.01 -26.86
CA VAL A 300 39.30 10.72 -27.26
C VAL A 300 39.08 11.04 -28.75
N PRO A 301 38.15 10.33 -29.42
CA PRO A 301 37.72 10.68 -30.78
C PRO A 301 37.20 12.11 -30.88
N PHE A 302 37.59 12.82 -31.93
CA PHE A 302 37.10 14.14 -32.31
C PHE A 302 35.98 13.97 -33.34
N SER A 303 34.88 13.39 -32.87
CA SER A 303 33.73 12.97 -33.65
C SER A 303 32.48 12.86 -32.79
N GLY A 304 31.33 13.12 -33.39
CA GLY A 304 30.03 12.94 -32.78
C GLY A 304 28.91 13.16 -33.81
N LEU A 305 27.66 12.87 -33.43
CA LEU A 305 26.52 12.76 -34.36
C LEU A 305 26.79 11.87 -35.60
N GLY A 306 27.74 10.92 -35.48
CA GLY A 306 28.21 10.05 -36.58
C GLY A 306 29.14 10.71 -37.60
N ARG A 307 29.77 11.85 -37.26
CA ARG A 307 30.56 12.70 -38.16
C ARG A 307 31.91 13.07 -37.50
N PRO A 308 33.00 13.26 -38.28
CA PRO A 308 34.22 13.85 -37.75
C PRO A 308 34.01 15.34 -37.47
N TRP A 309 34.51 15.82 -36.34
CA TRP A 309 34.49 17.26 -36.02
C TRP A 309 35.57 18.02 -36.81
N VAL A 310 36.69 17.39 -37.16
CA VAL A 310 37.83 18.06 -37.82
C VAL A 310 37.78 17.89 -39.35
N SER A 311 37.86 18.99 -40.09
CA SER A 311 37.84 18.98 -41.57
C SER A 311 39.23 18.99 -42.22
N GLY A 312 40.27 19.40 -41.48
CA GLY A 312 41.64 19.59 -41.99
C GLY A 312 42.73 18.97 -41.11
N ARG A 313 43.83 19.70 -40.90
CA ARG A 313 44.93 19.38 -39.94
C ARG A 313 45.06 20.40 -38.81
N VAL A 314 44.11 21.31 -38.70
CA VAL A 314 43.97 22.36 -37.68
C VAL A 314 42.67 22.13 -36.90
N THR A 315 42.50 22.83 -35.79
CA THR A 315 41.27 22.89 -34.97
C THR A 315 40.12 23.64 -35.68
N THR A 316 39.80 23.23 -36.91
CA THR A 316 38.74 23.75 -37.77
C THR A 316 37.83 22.61 -38.20
N GLY A 317 36.53 22.83 -38.09
CA GLY A 317 35.50 21.82 -38.27
C GLY A 317 34.26 22.32 -38.99
N ASN A 318 33.20 21.53 -38.94
CA ASN A 318 31.87 21.97 -39.36
C ASN A 318 31.23 22.88 -38.30
N ASN A 319 31.45 22.59 -37.02
CA ASN A 319 30.70 23.22 -35.92
C ASN A 319 31.48 24.39 -35.27
N ALA A 320 32.82 24.34 -35.34
CA ALA A 320 33.70 25.30 -34.66
C ALA A 320 35.05 25.48 -35.38
N GLU A 321 35.73 26.58 -35.08
CA GLU A 321 37.10 26.89 -35.46
C GLU A 321 37.82 27.61 -34.32
N ALA A 322 38.81 26.94 -33.69
CA ALA A 322 39.48 27.44 -32.50
C ALA A 322 40.92 27.90 -32.78
N SER A 323 41.32 29.04 -32.21
CA SER A 323 42.68 29.61 -32.30
C SER A 323 43.07 30.39 -31.02
N GLN A 324 44.36 30.56 -30.74
CA GLN A 324 44.85 31.50 -29.71
C GLN A 324 45.05 32.89 -30.33
N ASN A 325 44.58 33.95 -29.66
CA ASN A 325 44.50 35.29 -30.25
C ASN A 325 44.88 36.42 -29.29
N LEU A 326 46.18 36.56 -29.04
CA LEU A 326 46.73 37.43 -27.97
C LEU A 326 46.57 38.94 -28.22
N ASP A 327 46.39 39.38 -29.47
CA ASP A 327 46.44 40.81 -29.86
C ASP A 327 45.06 41.50 -29.99
N GLY A 328 43.98 40.76 -29.71
CA GLY A 328 42.61 41.29 -29.73
C GLY A 328 42.08 41.68 -31.12
N ALA A 329 42.73 41.26 -32.22
CA ALA A 329 42.22 41.49 -33.57
C ALA A 329 41.22 40.40 -33.98
N GLU A 330 40.08 40.77 -34.56
CA GLU A 330 39.08 39.79 -35.04
C GLU A 330 39.50 39.15 -36.38
N SER A 331 40.53 38.31 -36.29
CA SER A 331 41.06 37.47 -37.35
C SER A 331 41.62 36.19 -36.74
N LEU A 332 41.62 35.09 -37.51
CA LEU A 332 42.10 33.80 -37.01
C LEU A 332 43.57 33.87 -36.59
N GLY A 333 43.83 33.62 -35.31
CA GLY A 333 45.15 33.68 -34.71
C GLY A 333 45.94 32.38 -34.90
N TYR A 334 46.65 31.93 -33.86
CA TYR A 334 47.40 30.68 -33.93
C TYR A 334 46.47 29.46 -33.82
N GLN A 335 46.47 28.60 -34.84
CA GLN A 335 45.87 27.28 -34.81
C GLN A 335 46.96 26.19 -34.71
N PRO A 336 46.90 25.24 -33.77
CA PRO A 336 47.82 24.11 -33.74
C PRO A 336 47.60 23.23 -34.97
N GLN A 337 48.69 22.84 -35.62
CA GLN A 337 48.67 21.80 -36.65
C GLN A 337 49.10 20.45 -36.08
N THR A 338 48.42 19.38 -36.49
CA THR A 338 48.88 18.02 -36.17
C THR A 338 50.30 17.81 -36.73
N PRO A 339 51.19 17.04 -36.06
CA PRO A 339 52.62 17.08 -36.35
C PRO A 339 53.02 16.68 -37.79
N ALA A 340 53.20 17.69 -38.65
CA ALA A 340 53.51 17.53 -40.08
C ALA A 340 54.82 16.76 -40.40
N ALA A 341 55.66 16.52 -39.38
CA ALA A 341 56.92 15.78 -39.47
C ALA A 341 56.82 14.33 -38.95
N GLY A 342 55.65 13.86 -38.53
CA GLY A 342 55.47 12.50 -37.99
C GLY A 342 54.10 11.86 -38.24
N ASP A 343 53.04 12.66 -38.43
CA ASP A 343 51.68 12.14 -38.60
C ASP A 343 50.88 12.88 -39.70
N PRO A 344 51.27 12.77 -40.98
CA PRO A 344 50.67 13.56 -42.07
C PRO A 344 49.26 13.11 -42.49
N ALA A 345 48.74 11.99 -41.98
CA ALA A 345 47.48 11.42 -42.44
C ALA A 345 46.37 11.32 -41.38
N TYR A 346 46.70 11.54 -40.11
CA TYR A 346 45.76 11.38 -39.01
C TYR A 346 45.54 12.71 -38.30
N GLN A 347 44.31 12.92 -37.85
CA GLN A 347 43.86 14.15 -37.18
C GLN A 347 44.12 14.03 -35.67
N HIS A 348 45.40 13.84 -35.30
CA HIS A 348 45.85 13.56 -33.93
C HIS A 348 46.34 14.84 -33.22
N PHE A 349 45.53 15.37 -32.31
CA PHE A 349 45.81 16.58 -31.51
C PHE A 349 46.27 16.20 -30.08
N THR A 350 47.32 15.39 -29.98
CA THR A 350 47.77 14.79 -28.71
C THR A 350 48.85 15.63 -28.02
N TYR A 351 48.46 16.79 -27.48
CA TYR A 351 49.35 17.70 -26.76
C TYR A 351 49.37 17.44 -25.24
N THR A 352 50.38 17.96 -24.55
CA THR A 352 50.51 17.83 -23.08
C THR A 352 50.29 19.19 -22.44
N PHE A 353 49.21 19.34 -21.68
CA PHE A 353 49.01 20.46 -20.78
C PHE A 353 49.87 20.31 -19.51
N THR A 354 50.47 21.40 -19.03
CA THR A 354 51.42 21.44 -17.93
C THR A 354 51.11 22.49 -16.83
N ASP A 355 50.06 23.29 -17.03
CA ASP A 355 49.67 24.45 -16.19
C ASP A 355 50.80 25.53 -16.14
N ALA A 356 51.44 25.75 -17.30
CA ALA A 356 52.57 26.66 -17.48
C ALA A 356 52.22 28.12 -17.18
N PHE A 357 51.05 28.60 -17.63
CA PHE A 357 50.62 29.98 -17.37
C PHE A 357 50.45 30.25 -15.87
N ARG A 358 49.84 29.32 -15.13
CA ARG A 358 49.69 29.43 -13.67
C ARG A 358 51.02 29.32 -12.94
N SER A 359 51.82 28.31 -13.27
CA SER A 359 53.11 28.03 -12.60
C SER A 359 54.21 29.06 -12.92
N SER A 360 54.10 29.78 -14.03
CA SER A 360 54.94 30.94 -14.40
C SER A 360 54.46 32.28 -13.80
N GLY A 361 53.37 32.29 -13.01
CA GLY A 361 52.81 33.50 -12.43
C GLY A 361 52.17 34.43 -13.46
N GLY A 362 51.51 33.88 -14.47
CA GLY A 362 50.79 34.64 -15.50
C GLY A 362 51.67 35.14 -16.65
N THR A 363 52.78 34.47 -16.97
CA THR A 363 53.78 34.97 -17.95
C THR A 363 54.08 34.04 -19.14
N ASP A 364 53.76 32.75 -19.08
CA ASP A 364 53.92 31.81 -20.20
C ASP A 364 52.58 31.32 -20.73
N LEU A 365 52.09 31.97 -21.80
CA LEU A 365 50.93 31.55 -22.59
C LEU A 365 51.31 30.64 -23.78
N THR A 366 52.57 30.21 -23.87
CA THR A 366 53.13 29.59 -25.09
C THR A 366 53.39 28.09 -24.95
N THR A 367 53.80 27.62 -23.78
CA THR A 367 54.12 26.19 -23.55
C THR A 367 52.88 25.28 -23.71
N ASP A 368 51.73 25.71 -23.19
CA ASP A 368 50.50 24.90 -23.19
C ASP A 368 49.53 25.24 -24.33
N ARG A 369 49.79 26.29 -25.12
CA ARG A 369 48.91 26.84 -26.16
C ARG A 369 48.21 25.79 -27.02
N ASP A 370 48.99 24.87 -27.58
CA ASP A 370 48.48 23.87 -28.52
C ASP A 370 47.48 22.91 -27.85
N ALA A 371 47.63 22.66 -26.54
CA ALA A 371 46.66 21.93 -25.72
C ALA A 371 45.42 22.80 -25.37
N VAL A 372 45.60 24.09 -25.05
CA VAL A 372 44.50 25.01 -24.72
C VAL A 372 43.55 25.21 -25.90
N VAL A 373 44.08 25.44 -27.11
CA VAL A 373 43.26 25.56 -28.34
C VAL A 373 42.53 24.23 -28.64
N THR A 374 43.20 23.10 -28.43
CA THR A 374 42.61 21.76 -28.61
C THR A 374 41.50 21.47 -27.60
N GLN A 375 41.65 21.91 -26.35
CA GLN A 375 40.65 21.75 -25.29
C GLN A 375 39.40 22.59 -25.56
N ALA A 376 39.57 23.86 -25.95
CA ALA A 376 38.46 24.72 -26.32
C ALA A 376 37.69 24.16 -27.53
N PHE A 377 38.41 23.71 -28.58
CA PHE A 377 37.79 23.04 -29.73
C PHE A 377 36.95 21.82 -29.32
N TYR A 378 37.46 20.97 -28.41
CA TYR A 378 36.72 19.83 -27.87
C TYR A 378 35.45 20.27 -27.12
N TYR A 379 35.54 21.23 -26.20
CA TYR A 379 34.36 21.70 -25.45
C TYR A 379 33.31 22.35 -26.37
N THR A 380 33.69 23.17 -27.34
CA THR A 380 32.74 23.81 -28.27
C THR A 380 32.03 22.80 -29.16
N ASN A 381 32.72 21.76 -29.66
CA ASN A 381 32.06 20.68 -30.41
C ASN A 381 31.20 19.79 -29.50
N ARG A 382 31.60 19.59 -28.23
CA ARG A 382 30.79 18.89 -27.24
C ARG A 382 29.50 19.65 -26.90
N MET A 383 29.55 20.99 -26.85
CA MET A 383 28.37 21.86 -26.69
C MET A 383 27.43 21.76 -27.89
N HIS A 384 27.97 21.84 -29.11
CA HIS A 384 27.20 21.63 -30.34
C HIS A 384 26.44 20.29 -30.29
N ASP A 385 27.14 19.17 -30.08
CA ASP A 385 26.53 17.85 -30.15
C ASP A 385 25.57 17.56 -28.97
N PHE A 386 25.80 18.18 -27.80
CA PHE A 386 24.87 18.14 -26.67
C PHE A 386 23.57 18.87 -26.97
N LEU A 387 23.65 20.12 -27.45
CA LEU A 387 22.47 20.93 -27.76
C LEU A 387 21.73 20.43 -29.01
N TYR A 388 22.43 19.88 -30.01
CA TYR A 388 21.81 19.16 -31.13
C TYR A 388 20.99 17.96 -30.64
N GLY A 389 21.49 17.25 -29.62
CA GLY A 389 20.77 16.16 -28.95
C GLY A 389 19.48 16.60 -28.23
N LEU A 390 19.35 17.90 -27.92
CA LEU A 390 18.16 18.55 -27.37
C LEU A 390 17.36 19.33 -28.44
N GLY A 391 17.70 19.17 -29.72
CA GLY A 391 16.99 19.82 -30.82
C GLY A 391 17.35 21.29 -31.07
N PHE A 392 18.59 21.71 -30.74
CA PHE A 392 19.23 22.86 -31.38
C PHE A 392 19.89 22.39 -32.69
N ASP A 393 19.05 22.12 -33.68
CA ASP A 393 19.41 21.62 -35.01
C ASP A 393 19.54 22.74 -36.06
N GLU A 394 19.90 22.37 -37.28
CA GLU A 394 20.11 23.30 -38.39
C GLU A 394 18.85 24.10 -38.78
N ALA A 395 17.63 23.60 -38.50
CA ALA A 395 16.40 24.32 -38.78
C ALA A 395 16.04 25.33 -37.67
N SER A 396 16.62 25.17 -36.48
CA SER A 396 16.52 26.10 -35.35
C SER A 396 17.65 27.13 -35.27
N GLY A 397 18.52 27.20 -36.29
CA GLY A 397 19.62 28.16 -36.36
C GLY A 397 20.80 27.81 -35.44
N ASN A 398 21.25 26.55 -35.47
CA ASN A 398 22.50 26.14 -34.83
C ASN A 398 23.75 26.60 -35.62
N PHE A 399 24.94 26.38 -35.06
CA PHE A 399 26.20 26.91 -35.60
C PHE A 399 26.95 25.88 -36.45
N GLN A 400 26.83 25.93 -37.77
CA GLN A 400 27.37 24.96 -38.72
C GLN A 400 27.85 25.59 -40.05
N GLU A 401 29.01 25.16 -40.57
CA GLU A 401 29.52 25.56 -41.89
C GLU A 401 28.67 24.99 -43.05
N ASP A 402 28.30 23.71 -42.96
CA ASP A 402 27.38 23.05 -43.89
C ASP A 402 26.19 22.50 -43.11
N ASN A 403 25.00 23.01 -43.42
CA ASN A 403 23.72 22.52 -42.88
C ASN A 403 23.17 21.32 -43.66
N LEU A 404 23.91 20.82 -44.66
CA LEU A 404 23.74 19.53 -45.33
C LEU A 404 22.40 19.34 -46.08
N GLY A 405 21.59 20.39 -46.16
CA GLY A 405 20.22 20.39 -46.69
C GLY A 405 19.12 20.17 -45.63
N ASN A 406 19.43 20.23 -44.33
CA ASN A 406 18.51 19.99 -43.22
C ASN A 406 17.63 21.22 -42.91
N GLY A 407 18.20 22.43 -42.86
CA GLY A 407 17.49 23.67 -42.51
C GLY A 407 18.43 24.88 -42.39
N GLY A 408 17.85 26.02 -42.02
CA GLY A 408 18.57 27.26 -41.68
C GLY A 408 19.47 27.83 -42.78
N ALA A 409 20.37 28.72 -42.36
CA ALA A 409 21.44 29.28 -43.14
C ALA A 409 22.79 28.82 -42.56
N GLY A 410 23.46 27.88 -43.23
CA GLY A 410 24.81 27.47 -42.86
C GLY A 410 25.89 28.46 -43.32
N GLY A 411 27.08 28.31 -42.75
CA GLY A 411 28.23 29.21 -42.91
C GLY A 411 28.62 29.94 -41.62
N ASP A 412 28.18 29.42 -40.47
CA ASP A 412 28.24 30.09 -39.18
C ASP A 412 28.82 29.25 -38.03
N ARG A 413 29.87 28.46 -38.34
CA ARG A 413 30.65 27.76 -37.31
C ARG A 413 31.17 28.72 -36.23
N VAL A 414 31.22 28.27 -34.98
CA VAL A 414 31.69 29.11 -33.87
C VAL A 414 33.18 29.41 -34.01
N GLN A 415 33.55 30.69 -34.15
CA GLN A 415 34.93 31.13 -34.08
C GLN A 415 35.32 31.29 -32.60
N VAL A 416 36.26 30.47 -32.14
CA VAL A 416 36.69 30.42 -30.73
C VAL A 416 38.10 30.98 -30.61
N TYR A 417 38.22 32.03 -29.80
CA TYR A 417 39.48 32.70 -29.53
C TYR A 417 39.89 32.48 -28.07
N VAL A 418 40.93 31.68 -27.84
CA VAL A 418 41.52 31.48 -26.50
C VAL A 418 42.64 32.48 -26.22
N ASP A 419 42.79 32.81 -24.94
CA ASP A 419 43.71 33.83 -24.43
C ASP A 419 43.52 35.18 -25.14
N TYR A 420 42.27 35.53 -25.43
CA TYR A 420 41.92 36.73 -26.21
C TYR A 420 42.37 38.01 -25.49
N ASP A 421 43.02 38.93 -26.23
CA ASP A 421 43.55 40.21 -25.75
C ASP A 421 44.46 40.10 -24.50
N ALA A 422 45.12 38.95 -24.29
CA ALA A 422 45.88 38.68 -23.07
C ALA A 422 47.14 39.55 -22.90
N ASP A 423 47.64 40.16 -23.98
CA ASP A 423 48.71 41.17 -23.98
C ASP A 423 48.17 42.62 -23.83
N GLY A 424 46.84 42.80 -23.85
CA GLY A 424 46.14 44.08 -23.70
C GLY A 424 45.60 44.34 -22.28
N ASP A 425 44.65 45.28 -22.18
CA ASP A 425 44.00 45.63 -20.91
C ASP A 425 42.80 44.70 -20.57
N SER A 426 42.32 43.89 -21.52
CA SER A 426 41.17 43.01 -21.30
C SER A 426 41.59 41.65 -20.73
N ALA A 427 41.28 41.43 -19.46
CA ALA A 427 41.43 40.13 -18.80
C ALA A 427 40.15 39.76 -18.05
N CYS A 428 40.15 38.63 -17.35
CA CYS A 428 39.18 38.29 -16.31
C CYS A 428 37.74 38.03 -16.76
N ASN A 429 37.49 37.97 -18.07
CA ASN A 429 36.14 37.84 -18.62
C ASN A 429 36.01 36.72 -19.67
N ALA A 430 34.81 36.54 -20.19
CA ALA A 430 34.52 35.87 -21.45
C ALA A 430 33.36 36.62 -22.14
N ASN A 431 33.08 36.33 -23.41
CA ASN A 431 31.82 36.73 -24.07
C ASN A 431 31.60 35.95 -25.38
N PHE A 432 30.35 35.92 -25.83
CA PHE A 432 29.92 35.32 -27.08
C PHE A 432 29.13 36.33 -27.91
N GLY A 433 29.63 36.68 -29.09
CA GLY A 433 28.92 37.52 -30.05
C GLY A 433 28.03 36.68 -30.96
N THR A 434 26.71 36.79 -30.82
CA THR A 434 25.72 36.06 -31.64
C THR A 434 25.11 36.97 -32.72
N PRO A 435 25.50 36.84 -33.99
CA PRO A 435 24.76 37.44 -35.11
C PRO A 435 23.61 36.52 -35.58
N GLU A 436 22.85 37.01 -36.56
CA GLU A 436 21.80 36.26 -37.27
C GLU A 436 22.29 34.90 -37.82
N ASP A 437 21.34 34.01 -38.12
CA ASP A 437 21.57 32.71 -38.77
C ASP A 437 22.40 32.85 -40.06
N GLY A 438 23.43 32.01 -40.24
CA GLY A 438 24.35 32.09 -41.39
C GLY A 438 25.46 33.14 -41.29
N GLN A 439 25.70 33.71 -40.11
CA GLN A 439 26.90 34.50 -39.81
C GLN A 439 27.67 33.91 -38.63
N ASN A 440 28.97 33.65 -38.78
CA ASN A 440 29.80 33.04 -37.74
C ASN A 440 29.76 33.83 -36.41
N PRO A 441 29.36 33.23 -35.29
CA PRO A 441 29.48 33.86 -33.98
C PRO A 441 30.92 33.78 -33.46
N THR A 442 31.25 34.66 -32.51
CA THR A 442 32.60 34.79 -31.95
C THR A 442 32.61 34.57 -30.44
N MET A 443 33.18 33.45 -29.99
CA MET A 443 33.44 33.15 -28.57
C MET A 443 34.84 33.65 -28.19
N ARG A 444 34.92 34.63 -27.27
CA ARG A 444 36.16 35.27 -26.83
C ARG A 444 36.46 34.85 -25.39
N LEU A 445 37.50 34.05 -25.20
CA LEU A 445 37.89 33.45 -23.91
C LEU A 445 39.20 34.08 -23.44
N PHE A 446 39.10 35.09 -22.57
CA PHE A 446 40.23 35.87 -22.06
C PHE A 446 41.00 35.08 -20.98
N VAL A 447 42.18 35.57 -20.59
CA VAL A 447 42.94 35.00 -19.48
C VAL A 447 42.34 35.36 -18.12
N GLY A 448 42.30 34.40 -17.19
CA GLY A 448 42.14 34.67 -15.76
C GLY A 448 43.44 35.21 -15.17
N ARG A 449 43.34 36.14 -14.22
CA ARG A 449 44.46 36.78 -13.52
C ARG A 449 44.26 36.70 -12.01
N ASP A 450 45.34 36.79 -11.24
CA ASP A 450 45.31 36.87 -9.78
C ASP A 450 44.77 38.21 -9.22
N SER A 451 44.42 39.15 -10.10
CA SER A 451 43.68 40.38 -9.79
C SER A 451 42.16 40.20 -9.72
N CYS A 452 41.63 39.06 -10.18
CA CYS A 452 40.20 38.78 -10.34
C CYS A 452 39.81 37.34 -9.97
N GLY A 453 40.68 36.68 -9.21
CA GLY A 453 40.55 35.33 -8.69
C GLY A 453 41.86 34.93 -8.00
N GLN A 454 41.95 33.73 -7.45
CA GLN A 454 43.14 33.25 -6.76
C GLN A 454 44.32 32.90 -7.69
N PHE A 455 44.07 32.70 -8.99
CA PHE A 455 45.05 32.11 -9.91
C PHE A 455 45.03 32.72 -11.32
N ASN A 456 46.19 32.77 -11.97
CA ASN A 456 46.29 32.98 -13.41
C ASN A 456 45.87 31.67 -14.12
N THR A 457 44.87 31.73 -15.02
CA THR A 457 44.23 30.55 -15.64
C THR A 457 43.87 30.78 -17.10
N HIS A 458 43.87 29.71 -17.91
CA HIS A 458 43.35 29.73 -19.28
C HIS A 458 41.84 29.43 -19.25
N ARG A 459 40.98 30.39 -19.61
CA ARG A 459 39.51 30.13 -19.64
C ARG A 459 39.09 29.13 -20.72
N GLY A 460 39.90 28.95 -21.77
CA GLY A 460 39.75 27.85 -22.74
C GLY A 460 39.90 26.43 -22.14
N MET A 461 40.43 26.30 -20.92
CA MET A 461 40.46 25.04 -20.17
C MET A 461 39.21 24.83 -19.29
N ASN A 462 38.36 25.84 -19.13
CA ASN A 462 37.14 25.75 -18.31
C ASN A 462 35.90 25.41 -19.15
N GLY A 463 35.40 24.19 -18.98
CA GLY A 463 34.21 23.68 -19.64
C GLY A 463 32.93 24.42 -19.23
N ASP A 464 32.88 25.00 -18.03
CA ASP A 464 31.73 25.82 -17.62
C ASP A 464 31.63 27.09 -18.46
N THR A 465 32.74 27.82 -18.58
CA THR A 465 32.78 29.08 -19.34
C THR A 465 32.47 28.81 -20.80
N VAL A 466 33.06 27.77 -21.42
CA VAL A 466 32.72 27.42 -22.81
C VAL A 466 31.25 27.03 -22.97
N ALA A 467 30.63 26.37 -21.98
CA ALA A 467 29.21 26.03 -22.00
C ALA A 467 28.28 27.24 -21.81
N HIS A 468 28.61 28.13 -20.89
CA HIS A 468 27.91 29.38 -20.64
C HIS A 468 27.95 30.29 -21.88
N GLU A 469 29.15 30.54 -22.44
CA GLU A 469 29.33 31.35 -23.65
C GLU A 469 28.51 30.80 -24.83
N TYR A 470 28.60 29.49 -25.09
CA TYR A 470 27.82 28.86 -26.17
C TYR A 470 26.30 29.03 -25.96
N SER A 471 25.86 29.14 -24.70
CA SER A 471 24.46 29.26 -24.33
C SER A 471 23.90 30.68 -24.44
N HIS A 472 24.73 31.72 -24.46
CA HIS A 472 24.33 33.01 -25.03
C HIS A 472 24.01 32.86 -26.53
N GLY A 473 24.80 32.06 -27.25
CA GLY A 473 24.51 31.70 -28.65
C GLY A 473 23.15 31.01 -28.82
N LEU A 474 22.91 29.98 -28.02
CA LEU A 474 21.64 29.24 -27.96
C LEU A 474 20.44 30.16 -27.67
N SER A 475 20.50 30.95 -26.59
CA SER A 475 19.38 31.79 -26.17
C SER A 475 19.08 32.91 -27.17
N ASN A 476 20.10 33.55 -27.75
CA ASN A 476 19.92 34.56 -28.80
C ASN A 476 19.33 33.97 -30.10
N ARG A 477 19.69 32.75 -30.50
CA ARG A 477 19.15 32.10 -31.71
C ARG A 477 17.72 31.55 -31.51
N LEU A 478 17.35 31.11 -30.31
CA LEU A 478 16.05 30.48 -30.05
C LEU A 478 14.96 31.44 -29.55
N VAL A 479 15.27 32.35 -28.62
CA VAL A 479 14.27 33.23 -28.00
C VAL A 479 13.75 34.25 -29.01
N GLY A 480 12.43 34.49 -29.02
CA GLY A 480 11.78 35.32 -30.03
C GLY A 480 11.87 34.80 -31.48
N GLY A 481 12.50 33.63 -31.70
CA GLY A 481 12.87 33.14 -33.03
C GLY A 481 14.13 33.78 -33.63
N GLY A 482 15.08 34.20 -32.78
CA GLY A 482 16.32 34.89 -33.19
C GLY A 482 16.40 36.35 -32.74
N GLU A 483 15.50 36.78 -31.85
CA GLU A 483 15.22 38.18 -31.49
C GLU A 483 15.08 38.29 -29.95
N LEU A 484 16.12 37.92 -29.21
CA LEU A 484 16.14 37.98 -27.74
C LEU A 484 15.87 39.40 -27.21
N GLY A 485 16.47 40.42 -27.83
CA GLY A 485 16.25 41.83 -27.52
C GLY A 485 16.95 42.34 -26.25
N ASP A 486 16.68 43.60 -25.90
CA ASP A 486 17.36 44.32 -24.81
C ASP A 486 16.46 44.52 -23.57
N GLY A 487 16.96 44.15 -22.39
CA GLY A 487 16.27 44.34 -21.11
C GLY A 487 17.07 43.79 -19.93
N GLU A 488 16.76 44.21 -18.70
CA GLU A 488 17.45 43.71 -17.51
C GLU A 488 17.11 42.24 -17.23
N GLN A 489 15.83 41.91 -17.03
CA GLN A 489 15.38 40.52 -16.95
C GLN A 489 15.71 39.74 -18.23
N THR A 490 15.65 40.35 -19.41
CA THR A 490 16.06 39.70 -20.67
C THR A 490 17.55 39.30 -20.66
N GLY A 491 18.45 40.18 -20.20
CA GLY A 491 19.88 39.87 -20.07
C GLY A 491 20.17 38.86 -18.94
N ALA A 492 19.51 39.03 -17.80
CA ALA A 492 19.58 38.12 -16.66
C ALA A 492 19.10 36.69 -17.01
N LEU A 493 18.08 36.56 -17.87
CA LEU A 493 17.68 35.26 -18.43
C LEU A 493 18.81 34.65 -19.27
N GLY A 494 19.49 35.46 -20.11
CA GLY A 494 20.65 35.03 -20.89
C GLY A 494 21.80 34.49 -20.02
N GLU A 495 22.19 35.24 -18.99
CA GLU A 495 23.16 34.82 -17.97
C GLU A 495 22.72 33.53 -17.26
N GLY A 496 21.49 33.53 -16.73
CA GLY A 496 20.98 32.44 -15.91
C GLY A 496 20.75 31.14 -16.69
N TRP A 497 20.41 31.22 -17.98
CA TRP A 497 20.39 30.06 -18.88
C TRP A 497 21.81 29.56 -19.19
N GLY A 498 22.79 30.45 -19.36
CA GLY A 498 24.18 30.04 -19.55
C GLY A 498 24.73 29.25 -18.37
N ASP A 499 24.49 29.76 -17.17
CA ASP A 499 24.81 29.06 -15.91
C ASP A 499 24.05 27.74 -15.77
N ALA A 500 22.74 27.72 -16.04
CA ALA A 500 21.91 26.51 -15.91
C ALA A 500 22.31 25.39 -16.88
N ILE A 501 22.67 25.73 -18.13
CA ILE A 501 23.16 24.77 -19.11
C ILE A 501 24.53 24.22 -18.70
N ALA A 502 25.47 25.09 -18.31
CA ALA A 502 26.80 24.67 -17.86
C ALA A 502 26.73 23.74 -16.63
N THR A 503 26.03 24.18 -15.58
CA THR A 503 25.87 23.42 -14.33
C THR A 503 25.11 22.12 -14.53
N SER A 504 24.05 22.07 -15.35
CA SER A 504 23.37 20.80 -15.61
C SER A 504 24.25 19.85 -16.44
N MET A 505 24.93 20.34 -17.47
CA MET A 505 25.79 19.53 -18.34
C MET A 505 26.87 18.77 -17.55
N TRP A 506 27.58 19.47 -16.67
CA TRP A 506 28.61 18.88 -15.80
C TRP A 506 28.03 18.24 -14.54
N SER A 507 26.79 18.61 -14.18
CA SER A 507 26.06 18.17 -12.98
C SER A 507 26.69 18.62 -11.65
N ASP A 508 27.30 19.80 -11.67
CA ASP A 508 27.84 20.55 -10.53
C ASP A 508 26.95 21.80 -10.30
N PRO A 509 26.44 22.08 -9.07
CA PRO A 509 25.71 23.31 -8.77
C PRO A 509 26.59 24.58 -8.65
N VAL A 510 27.91 24.46 -8.78
CA VAL A 510 28.87 25.58 -8.79
C VAL A 510 29.20 25.98 -10.23
N TYR A 511 29.45 27.27 -10.46
CA TYR A 511 29.89 27.80 -11.76
C TYR A 511 31.23 28.54 -11.65
N GLY A 512 32.25 28.08 -12.37
CA GLY A 512 33.49 28.83 -12.59
C GLY A 512 34.50 28.77 -11.44
N GLU A 513 34.43 27.76 -10.57
CA GLU A 513 35.36 27.51 -9.46
C GLU A 513 36.81 27.30 -9.95
N TYR A 514 37.04 26.66 -11.10
CA TYR A 514 38.36 26.60 -11.72
C TYR A 514 38.87 27.97 -12.20
N ALA A 515 37.98 28.84 -12.69
CA ALA A 515 38.36 30.16 -13.19
C ALA A 515 38.68 31.14 -12.04
N ASN A 516 37.93 31.08 -10.94
CA ASN A 516 38.12 31.95 -9.77
C ASN A 516 39.11 31.37 -8.73
N GLY A 517 39.22 30.04 -8.65
CA GLY A 517 39.92 29.34 -7.56
C GLY A 517 39.13 29.23 -6.25
N GLU A 518 37.94 29.81 -6.16
CA GLU A 518 37.07 29.75 -4.99
C GLU A 518 36.10 28.56 -5.06
N PRO A 519 35.94 27.75 -4.00
CA PRO A 519 35.01 26.60 -3.98
C PRO A 519 33.52 26.93 -4.17
N THR A 520 33.15 28.22 -4.16
CA THR A 520 31.79 28.71 -4.40
C THR A 520 31.59 29.28 -5.82
N GLY A 521 32.61 29.22 -6.68
CA GLY A 521 32.52 29.71 -8.06
C GLY A 521 32.77 31.20 -8.23
N VAL A 522 32.26 31.80 -9.31
CA VAL A 522 32.30 33.26 -9.57
C VAL A 522 31.03 33.99 -9.11
N ARG A 523 29.95 33.27 -8.79
CA ARG A 523 28.64 33.81 -8.41
C ARG A 523 28.50 33.97 -6.88
N ARG A 524 27.43 34.61 -6.41
CA ARG A 524 27.20 34.85 -4.97
C ARG A 524 26.84 33.57 -4.21
N PHE A 525 26.20 32.60 -4.88
CA PHE A 525 25.82 31.31 -4.28
C PHE A 525 26.02 30.13 -5.25
N ALA A 526 26.19 28.92 -4.70
CA ALA A 526 25.97 27.67 -5.45
C ALA A 526 24.46 27.42 -5.56
N TYR A 527 23.95 27.02 -6.74
CA TYR A 527 22.49 27.04 -7.00
C TYR A 527 21.68 26.02 -6.20
N ASN A 528 22.32 25.03 -5.57
CA ASN A 528 21.67 24.11 -4.63
C ASN A 528 21.36 24.75 -3.27
N ASP A 529 22.17 25.72 -2.83
CA ASP A 529 22.06 26.39 -1.52
C ASP A 529 21.64 27.87 -1.65
N SER A 530 21.46 28.35 -2.88
CA SER A 530 21.05 29.73 -3.18
C SER A 530 19.67 30.07 -2.57
N PRO A 531 19.57 31.15 -1.78
CA PRO A 531 18.31 31.60 -1.19
C PRO A 531 17.47 32.44 -2.17
N LEU A 532 18.01 32.81 -3.33
CA LEU A 532 17.47 33.83 -4.21
C LEU A 532 16.07 33.50 -4.76
N THR A 533 15.31 34.56 -4.99
CA THR A 533 13.91 34.60 -5.44
C THR A 533 13.67 35.80 -6.36
N TYR A 534 12.52 35.82 -7.02
CA TYR A 534 12.08 36.92 -7.86
C TYR A 534 11.80 38.24 -7.11
N GLY A 535 11.75 38.21 -5.76
CA GLY A 535 11.70 39.42 -4.95
C GLY A 535 13.03 40.16 -4.83
N ASP A 536 14.13 39.51 -5.20
CA ASP A 536 15.50 40.02 -5.06
C ASP A 536 16.02 40.68 -6.36
N LEU A 537 15.16 40.80 -7.39
CA LEU A 537 15.46 41.45 -8.66
C LEU A 537 15.89 42.91 -8.45
N CYS A 538 17.03 43.28 -9.04
CA CYS A 538 17.69 44.57 -8.87
C CYS A 538 18.07 44.92 -7.41
N GLU A 539 18.12 43.97 -6.46
CA GLU A 539 18.53 44.29 -5.09
C GLU A 539 20.01 44.72 -5.04
N GLY A 540 20.25 45.97 -4.61
CA GLY A 540 21.57 46.61 -4.63
C GLY A 540 21.87 47.38 -5.93
N GLY A 541 21.05 47.19 -6.96
CA GLY A 541 21.17 47.79 -8.29
C GLY A 541 21.05 46.72 -9.37
N CYS A 542 20.22 46.97 -10.38
CA CYS A 542 20.03 46.10 -11.54
C CYS A 542 21.37 45.74 -12.21
N GLU A 543 21.64 44.46 -12.35
CA GLU A 543 22.87 43.95 -12.96
C GLU A 543 22.70 42.48 -13.40
N VAL A 544 22.72 42.24 -14.72
CA VAL A 544 22.37 40.97 -15.36
C VAL A 544 23.04 39.72 -14.79
N HIS A 545 24.31 39.80 -14.37
CA HIS A 545 25.02 38.64 -13.81
C HIS A 545 24.50 38.30 -12.40
N ASN A 546 24.24 39.31 -11.57
CA ASN A 546 23.61 39.16 -10.25
C ASN A 546 22.16 38.65 -10.40
N ASP A 547 21.35 39.34 -11.21
CA ASP A 547 19.94 39.03 -11.39
C ASP A 547 19.74 37.68 -12.10
N GLY A 548 20.67 37.27 -12.96
CA GLY A 548 20.68 35.96 -13.62
C GLY A 548 20.87 34.78 -12.66
N GLU A 549 21.52 34.98 -11.50
CA GLU A 549 21.59 33.95 -10.45
C GLU A 549 20.20 33.53 -9.96
N ILE A 550 19.21 34.43 -9.96
CA ILE A 550 17.83 34.11 -9.58
C ILE A 550 17.23 33.08 -10.55
N TRP A 551 17.45 33.26 -11.85
CA TRP A 551 16.95 32.35 -12.88
C TRP A 551 17.72 31.02 -12.89
N ALA A 552 19.05 31.04 -12.80
CA ALA A 552 19.87 29.83 -12.67
C ALA A 552 19.47 29.02 -11.40
N THR A 553 19.18 29.71 -10.30
CA THR A 553 18.65 29.11 -9.06
C THR A 553 17.29 28.44 -9.29
N ALA A 554 16.38 29.07 -10.04
CA ALA A 554 15.11 28.46 -10.42
C ALA A 554 15.30 27.22 -11.33
N MET A 555 16.23 27.29 -12.29
CA MET A 555 16.56 26.16 -13.18
C MET A 555 17.20 24.98 -12.43
N TRP A 556 18.10 25.22 -11.48
CA TRP A 556 18.63 24.14 -10.63
C TRP A 556 17.57 23.56 -9.68
N THR A 557 16.63 24.39 -9.22
CA THR A 557 15.45 23.93 -8.47
C THR A 557 14.56 23.05 -9.36
N MET A 558 14.36 23.40 -10.64
CA MET A 558 13.66 22.58 -11.64
C MET A 558 14.35 21.23 -11.86
N ARG A 559 15.67 21.24 -12.05
CA ARG A 559 16.50 20.03 -12.17
C ARG A 559 16.31 19.10 -10.98
N THR A 560 16.36 19.66 -9.77
CA THR A 560 16.22 18.92 -8.52
C THR A 560 14.82 18.29 -8.38
N ALA A 561 13.76 19.03 -8.72
CA ALA A 561 12.39 18.53 -8.67
C ALA A 561 12.14 17.41 -9.70
N LEU A 562 12.58 17.58 -10.96
CA LEU A 562 12.43 16.58 -12.01
C LEU A 562 13.27 15.32 -11.74
N VAL A 563 14.47 15.46 -11.18
CA VAL A 563 15.29 14.32 -10.71
C VAL A 563 14.63 13.61 -9.52
N GLY A 564 13.93 14.32 -8.63
CA GLY A 564 13.14 13.73 -7.56
C GLY A 564 11.92 12.93 -8.07
N ALA A 565 11.25 13.43 -9.11
CA ALA A 565 10.07 12.79 -9.70
C ALA A 565 10.40 11.59 -10.61
N HIS A 566 11.43 11.72 -11.46
CA HIS A 566 11.72 10.76 -12.54
C HIS A 566 13.04 10.00 -12.39
N GLY A 567 13.81 10.29 -11.34
CA GLY A 567 15.16 9.77 -11.14
C GLY A 567 16.22 10.48 -12.00
N ASN A 568 17.50 10.35 -11.62
CA ASN A 568 18.59 11.20 -12.12
C ASN A 568 18.70 11.29 -13.65
N ALA A 569 18.63 10.17 -14.38
CA ALA A 569 18.83 10.17 -15.82
C ALA A 569 17.66 10.84 -16.57
N ALA A 570 16.42 10.41 -16.30
CA ALA A 570 15.25 10.95 -16.97
C ALA A 570 14.92 12.38 -16.51
N GLY A 571 15.03 12.67 -15.21
CA GLY A 571 14.78 14.00 -14.66
C GLY A 571 15.77 15.05 -15.16
N LYS A 572 17.06 14.70 -15.30
CA LYS A 572 18.07 15.57 -15.93
C LYS A 572 17.73 15.80 -17.41
N GLN A 573 17.41 14.75 -18.16
CA GLN A 573 17.04 14.89 -19.58
C GLN A 573 15.79 15.76 -19.76
N GLN A 574 14.75 15.58 -18.96
CA GLN A 574 13.55 16.43 -19.01
C GLN A 574 13.90 17.88 -18.69
N HIS A 575 14.69 18.14 -17.65
CA HIS A 575 15.14 19.49 -17.30
C HIS A 575 15.88 20.18 -18.46
N GLU A 576 16.80 19.47 -19.12
CA GLU A 576 17.61 20.01 -20.22
C GLU A 576 16.78 20.24 -21.49
N GLN A 577 15.88 19.31 -21.82
CA GLN A 577 14.94 19.46 -22.94
C GLN A 577 14.01 20.66 -22.73
N LEU A 578 13.41 20.77 -21.53
CA LEU A 578 12.48 21.84 -21.19
C LEU A 578 13.12 23.23 -21.16
N MET A 579 14.43 23.35 -20.91
CA MET A 579 15.14 24.63 -21.09
C MET A 579 15.25 24.99 -22.59
N VAL A 580 15.69 24.06 -23.44
CA VAL A 580 15.92 24.32 -24.87
C VAL A 580 14.61 24.56 -25.62
N ASP A 581 13.57 23.76 -25.39
CA ASP A 581 12.25 23.98 -26.00
C ASP A 581 11.46 25.11 -25.30
N GLY A 582 11.74 25.38 -24.02
CA GLY A 582 11.22 26.56 -23.33
C GLY A 582 11.67 27.87 -23.96
N MET A 583 12.96 27.98 -24.35
CA MET A 583 13.48 29.14 -25.10
C MET A 583 12.72 29.36 -26.42
N LYS A 584 12.44 28.29 -27.18
CA LYS A 584 11.68 28.34 -28.46
C LYS A 584 10.24 28.81 -28.29
N MET A 585 9.67 28.67 -27.09
CA MET A 585 8.34 29.12 -26.73
C MET A 585 8.33 30.50 -26.03
N THR A 586 9.50 31.09 -25.78
CA THR A 586 9.66 32.38 -25.10
C THR A 586 9.65 33.53 -26.12
N PRO A 587 8.85 34.60 -25.91
CA PRO A 587 8.79 35.77 -26.79
C PRO A 587 10.09 36.60 -26.79
N SER A 588 10.18 37.55 -27.72
CA SER A 588 11.24 38.57 -27.79
C SER A 588 11.15 39.59 -26.65
N THR A 589 12.29 40.01 -26.10
CA THR A 589 12.42 40.87 -24.91
C THR A 589 11.63 40.35 -23.69
N PRO A 590 11.82 39.07 -23.32
CA PRO A 590 11.02 38.42 -22.27
C PRO A 590 11.38 38.93 -20.88
N ASP A 591 10.45 38.72 -19.95
CA ASP A 591 10.72 38.72 -18.51
C ASP A 591 10.70 37.29 -17.92
N PHE A 592 10.93 37.15 -16.61
CA PHE A 592 11.01 35.82 -15.98
C PHE A 592 9.69 35.05 -16.00
N LEU A 593 8.55 35.72 -16.19
CA LEU A 593 7.23 35.11 -16.29
C LEU A 593 6.98 34.60 -17.71
N ASP A 594 7.42 35.35 -18.73
CA ASP A 594 7.45 34.88 -20.13
C ASP A 594 8.31 33.61 -20.27
N ALA A 595 9.51 33.61 -19.70
CA ALA A 595 10.42 32.47 -19.74
C ALA A 595 9.89 31.24 -18.96
N ARG A 596 9.22 31.48 -17.82
CA ARG A 596 8.47 30.44 -17.09
C ARG A 596 7.38 29.85 -17.97
N ASP A 597 6.57 30.69 -18.60
CA ASP A 597 5.41 30.23 -19.38
C ASP A 597 5.84 29.53 -20.67
N GLY A 598 7.01 29.89 -21.23
CA GLY A 598 7.70 29.11 -22.28
C GLY A 598 8.06 27.68 -21.82
N ILE A 599 8.69 27.53 -20.65
CA ILE A 599 9.02 26.21 -20.06
C ILE A 599 7.74 25.40 -19.76
N LEU A 600 6.69 26.05 -19.26
CA LEU A 600 5.39 25.41 -19.02
C LEU A 600 4.67 25.05 -20.34
N ALA A 601 4.93 25.75 -21.44
CA ALA A 601 4.44 25.38 -22.77
C ALA A 601 5.20 24.18 -23.35
N ALA A 602 6.52 24.11 -23.16
CA ALA A 602 7.33 22.95 -23.55
C ALA A 602 6.84 21.66 -22.86
N ASP A 603 6.57 21.67 -21.54
CA ASP A 603 6.04 20.48 -20.84
C ASP A 603 4.66 20.04 -21.37
N ARG A 604 3.84 20.96 -21.87
CA ARG A 604 2.58 20.62 -22.56
C ARG A 604 2.80 19.98 -23.93
N ALA A 605 3.85 20.38 -24.65
CA ALA A 605 4.20 19.83 -25.96
C ALA A 605 4.85 18.45 -25.86
N ASP A 606 5.85 18.32 -24.98
CA ASP A 606 6.75 17.16 -24.93
C ASP A 606 6.21 16.03 -24.05
N TYR A 607 5.63 16.38 -22.90
CA TYR A 607 5.17 15.46 -21.86
C TYR A 607 3.66 15.53 -21.64
N GLY A 608 2.92 16.22 -22.52
CA GLY A 608 1.46 16.35 -22.46
C GLY A 608 0.95 17.13 -21.23
N GLY A 609 1.81 17.86 -20.53
CA GLY A 609 1.51 18.57 -19.30
C GLY A 609 1.72 17.73 -18.02
N ALA A 610 2.46 16.63 -18.10
CA ALA A 610 2.66 15.72 -16.95
C ALA A 610 3.38 16.38 -15.76
N ASN A 611 4.24 17.38 -15.98
CA ASN A 611 5.00 18.04 -14.91
C ASN A 611 4.40 19.37 -14.44
N GLN A 612 3.29 19.86 -15.03
CA GLN A 612 2.78 21.22 -14.80
C GLN A 612 2.76 21.63 -13.31
N CYS A 613 2.18 20.84 -12.42
CA CYS A 613 2.08 21.19 -11.00
C CYS A 613 3.40 21.01 -10.21
N LEU A 614 4.34 20.20 -10.72
CA LEU A 614 5.72 20.12 -10.21
C LEU A 614 6.49 21.39 -10.59
N LEU A 615 6.39 21.81 -11.85
CA LEU A 615 7.02 23.02 -12.37
C LEU A 615 6.45 24.28 -11.71
N TRP A 616 5.12 24.39 -11.57
CA TRP A 616 4.50 25.47 -10.80
C TRP A 616 5.01 25.53 -9.36
N GLY A 617 5.24 24.38 -8.71
CA GLY A 617 5.85 24.35 -7.37
C GLY A 617 7.28 24.85 -7.33
N VAL A 618 8.10 24.53 -8.34
CA VAL A 618 9.45 25.08 -8.52
C VAL A 618 9.38 26.61 -8.64
N PHE A 619 8.60 27.12 -9.57
CA PHE A 619 8.49 28.55 -9.83
C PHE A 619 7.89 29.33 -8.66
N ALA A 620 6.83 28.81 -8.03
CA ALA A 620 6.24 29.36 -6.81
C ALA A 620 7.23 29.40 -5.64
N SER A 621 8.07 28.37 -5.46
CA SER A 621 9.10 28.35 -4.42
C SER A 621 10.18 29.43 -4.59
N ARG A 622 10.28 30.02 -5.79
CA ARG A 622 11.22 31.10 -6.13
C ARG A 622 10.53 32.45 -6.39
N GLY A 623 9.26 32.61 -6.01
CA GLY A 623 8.52 33.87 -6.18
C GLY A 623 7.95 34.11 -7.58
N ILE A 624 8.07 33.14 -8.49
CA ILE A 624 7.61 33.19 -9.90
C ILE A 624 6.23 32.50 -10.04
N GLY A 625 5.43 32.51 -8.96
CA GLY A 625 4.13 31.82 -8.84
C GLY A 625 3.01 32.36 -9.73
N ALA A 626 1.83 31.74 -9.64
CA ALA A 626 0.74 31.92 -10.60
C ALA A 626 0.13 33.33 -10.63
N SER A 627 0.18 34.08 -9.52
CA SER A 627 -0.24 35.48 -9.45
C SER A 627 0.93 36.48 -9.47
N ALA A 628 2.15 36.06 -9.79
CA ALA A 628 3.30 36.96 -9.94
C ALA A 628 3.10 37.90 -11.12
N SER A 629 3.67 39.11 -11.06
CA SER A 629 3.60 40.08 -12.16
C SER A 629 4.89 40.89 -12.30
N SER A 630 5.19 41.29 -13.53
CA SER A 630 6.35 42.07 -13.93
C SER A 630 5.88 43.44 -14.44
N PRO A 631 5.98 44.52 -13.63
CA PRO A 631 5.59 45.86 -14.08
C PRO A 631 6.55 46.47 -15.10
N SER A 632 7.83 46.06 -15.08
CA SER A 632 8.85 46.47 -16.04
C SER A 632 10.04 45.51 -16.02
N GLN A 633 10.95 45.62 -16.99
CA GLN A 633 12.18 44.84 -17.04
C GLN A 633 13.02 44.89 -15.74
N GLY A 634 12.92 45.96 -14.92
CA GLY A 634 13.62 46.09 -13.62
C GLY A 634 12.69 46.17 -12.40
N GLU A 635 11.44 45.70 -12.50
CA GLU A 635 10.50 45.63 -11.36
C GLU A 635 9.78 44.28 -11.32
N ALA A 636 9.64 43.69 -10.14
CA ALA A 636 8.96 42.41 -9.92
C ALA A 636 7.99 42.47 -8.73
N ASN A 637 6.82 41.88 -8.89
CA ASN A 637 5.90 41.55 -7.79
C ASN A 637 5.87 40.02 -7.65
N PRO A 638 6.65 39.43 -6.73
CA PRO A 638 6.73 37.99 -6.56
C PRO A 638 5.45 37.40 -5.94
N ALA A 639 5.15 36.15 -6.29
CA ALA A 639 4.08 35.35 -5.70
C ALA A 639 4.50 33.88 -5.51
N THR A 640 3.86 33.20 -4.56
CA THR A 640 4.18 31.81 -4.16
C THR A 640 2.99 30.87 -4.30
N ASP A 641 1.99 31.27 -5.09
CA ASP A 641 0.75 30.54 -5.34
C ASP A 641 0.82 29.62 -6.57
N TYR A 642 -0.11 28.67 -6.61
CA TYR A 642 -0.27 27.69 -7.68
C TYR A 642 -1.57 27.99 -8.46
N PRO A 643 -1.68 27.62 -9.75
CA PRO A 643 -2.93 27.71 -10.46
C PRO A 643 -3.96 26.75 -9.86
N ALA A 644 -5.25 27.11 -9.90
CA ALA A 644 -6.34 26.32 -9.32
C ALA A 644 -6.44 24.87 -9.84
N SER A 645 -5.91 24.59 -11.04
CA SER A 645 -5.79 23.23 -11.60
C SER A 645 -4.83 22.30 -10.85
N CYS A 646 -4.07 22.83 -9.88
CA CYS A 646 -3.12 22.07 -9.06
C CYS A 646 -3.61 21.79 -7.64
N ALA A 647 -4.72 22.42 -7.22
CA ALA A 647 -5.42 22.11 -5.98
C ALA A 647 -5.87 20.62 -5.98
N PRO A 648 -6.02 20.00 -4.81
CA PRO A 648 -6.52 18.63 -4.73
C PRO A 648 -8.02 18.58 -5.05
N THR A 649 -8.55 17.38 -5.20
CA THR A 649 -10.00 17.13 -5.18
C THR A 649 -10.27 16.04 -4.17
N ALA A 650 -11.17 16.29 -3.22
CA ALA A 650 -11.61 15.30 -2.26
C ALA A 650 -12.68 14.39 -2.88
N ASP A 651 -12.59 13.09 -2.57
CA ASP A 651 -13.61 12.07 -2.82
C ASP A 651 -13.61 11.18 -1.57
N ALA A 652 -14.66 11.27 -0.77
CA ALA A 652 -14.86 10.51 0.45
C ALA A 652 -15.42 9.10 0.19
N GLY A 653 -15.75 8.78 -1.06
CA GLY A 653 -16.30 7.50 -1.49
C GLY A 653 -17.70 7.20 -0.92
N GLY A 654 -17.96 5.91 -0.70
CA GLY A 654 -19.23 5.45 -0.14
C GLY A 654 -20.42 5.54 -1.12
N PRO A 655 -21.66 5.63 -0.62
CA PRO A 655 -22.05 5.55 0.79
C PRO A 655 -21.64 4.21 1.41
N TYR A 656 -21.34 4.23 2.71
CA TYR A 656 -20.90 3.06 3.46
C TYR A 656 -22.07 2.48 4.28
N THR A 657 -22.03 1.17 4.54
CA THR A 657 -23.01 0.52 5.40
C THR A 657 -22.34 -0.55 6.24
N THR A 658 -22.66 -0.58 7.53
CA THR A 658 -22.18 -1.59 8.47
C THR A 658 -23.24 -1.93 9.51
N LYS A 659 -22.88 -2.78 10.46
CA LYS A 659 -23.63 -3.11 11.66
C LYS A 659 -23.00 -2.44 12.87
N GLU A 660 -23.77 -2.23 13.94
CA GLU A 660 -23.17 -1.81 15.20
C GLU A 660 -22.23 -2.90 15.76
N GLY A 661 -21.33 -2.48 16.64
CA GLY A 661 -20.16 -3.24 17.07
C GLY A 661 -19.12 -3.53 15.95
N SER A 662 -19.39 -3.15 14.70
CA SER A 662 -18.63 -3.58 13.51
C SER A 662 -18.06 -2.41 12.71
N ASP A 663 -16.79 -2.07 12.94
CA ASP A 663 -16.08 -0.99 12.25
C ASP A 663 -16.13 -1.13 10.73
N VAL A 664 -16.27 0.01 10.04
CA VAL A 664 -16.20 0.06 8.57
C VAL A 664 -14.92 0.76 8.10
N ARG A 665 -14.29 0.23 7.06
CA ARG A 665 -13.14 0.87 6.41
C ARG A 665 -13.63 1.86 5.36
N LEU A 666 -13.24 3.13 5.51
CA LEU A 666 -13.48 4.18 4.51
C LEU A 666 -12.43 4.12 3.40
N ASP A 667 -12.69 4.74 2.26
CA ASP A 667 -11.79 4.76 1.11
C ASP A 667 -11.85 6.09 0.36
N ALA A 668 -10.79 6.89 0.52
CA ALA A 668 -10.57 8.16 -0.19
C ALA A 668 -9.71 8.00 -1.47
N SER A 669 -9.52 6.78 -1.99
CA SER A 669 -8.61 6.55 -3.13
C SER A 669 -9.09 7.12 -4.47
N GLY A 670 -10.33 7.60 -4.56
CA GLY A 670 -10.81 8.44 -5.67
C GLY A 670 -10.29 9.87 -5.66
N SER A 671 -9.76 10.35 -4.51
CA SER A 671 -9.26 11.71 -4.34
C SER A 671 -8.05 11.99 -5.24
N SER A 672 -7.96 13.22 -5.75
CA SER A 672 -6.84 13.66 -6.60
C SER A 672 -5.94 14.68 -5.89
N SER A 673 -4.64 14.67 -6.21
CA SER A 673 -3.69 15.71 -5.80
C SER A 673 -2.63 15.92 -6.87
N PRO A 674 -2.80 16.93 -7.75
CA PRO A 674 -1.82 17.22 -8.80
C PRO A 674 -0.51 17.84 -8.27
N ALA A 675 -0.58 18.71 -7.25
CA ALA A 675 0.60 19.34 -6.63
C ALA A 675 1.20 18.51 -5.49
N GLY A 676 1.84 17.39 -5.84
CA GLY A 676 2.65 16.60 -4.91
C GLY A 676 1.84 15.80 -3.89
N THR A 677 2.50 15.45 -2.78
CA THR A 677 1.97 14.51 -1.77
C THR A 677 0.70 15.02 -1.11
N ALA A 678 -0.40 14.28 -1.31
CA ALA A 678 -1.66 14.50 -0.61
C ALA A 678 -1.54 14.21 0.90
N SER A 679 -2.09 15.12 1.70
CA SER A 679 -2.47 14.90 3.08
C SER A 679 -3.97 14.60 3.15
N TYR A 680 -4.36 13.69 4.05
CA TYR A 680 -5.75 13.26 4.24
C TYR A 680 -6.08 13.35 5.72
N ALA A 681 -7.15 14.07 6.06
CA ALA A 681 -7.67 14.18 7.41
C ALA A 681 -9.20 14.03 7.38
N TRP A 682 -9.77 13.38 8.38
CA TRP A 682 -11.20 13.07 8.46
C TRP A 682 -11.84 13.67 9.71
N ASP A 683 -13.13 13.97 9.58
CA ASP A 683 -14.05 14.47 10.60
C ASP A 683 -15.18 13.43 10.73
N PHE A 684 -15.38 12.84 11.93
CA PHE A 684 -16.34 11.76 12.18
C PHE A 684 -17.52 12.14 13.11
N ASP A 685 -17.58 13.35 13.70
CA ASP A 685 -18.82 13.90 14.29
C ASP A 685 -19.57 14.87 13.38
N GLY A 686 -18.88 15.49 12.43
CA GLY A 686 -19.35 16.67 11.70
C GLY A 686 -19.20 17.96 12.51
N ASP A 687 -18.24 18.05 13.43
CA ASP A 687 -17.98 19.26 14.23
C ASP A 687 -17.18 20.33 13.45
N GLY A 688 -16.50 19.93 12.37
CA GLY A 688 -15.67 20.77 11.51
C GLY A 688 -14.16 20.64 11.76
N ALA A 689 -13.75 19.95 12.82
CA ALA A 689 -12.38 19.53 13.08
C ALA A 689 -12.09 18.20 12.37
N TYR A 690 -11.26 18.27 11.33
CA TYR A 690 -10.72 17.08 10.67
C TYR A 690 -9.48 16.59 11.44
N ASP A 691 -9.68 16.02 12.64
CA ASP A 691 -8.62 15.45 13.48
C ASP A 691 -8.92 14.05 14.06
N ASP A 692 -10.09 13.46 13.80
CA ASP A 692 -10.45 12.07 14.17
C ASP A 692 -9.46 11.03 13.59
N ALA A 693 -9.20 11.12 12.28
CA ALA A 693 -8.42 10.13 11.55
C ALA A 693 -7.63 10.74 10.39
N THR A 694 -6.60 10.02 9.92
CA THR A 694 -5.74 10.45 8.81
C THR A 694 -5.43 9.30 7.84
N GLY A 695 -5.04 9.68 6.62
CA GLY A 695 -4.71 8.75 5.54
C GLY A 695 -5.90 8.34 4.66
N VAL A 696 -5.59 7.60 3.60
CA VAL A 696 -6.54 7.26 2.51
C VAL A 696 -7.66 6.32 2.98
N SER A 697 -7.40 5.43 3.93
CA SER A 697 -8.33 4.35 4.28
C SER A 697 -8.33 4.01 5.79
N PRO A 698 -8.86 4.94 6.62
CA PRO A 698 -9.04 4.73 8.06
C PRO A 698 -10.15 3.71 8.34
N LEU A 699 -10.31 3.37 9.62
CA LEU A 699 -11.50 2.70 10.14
C LEU A 699 -12.38 3.77 10.80
N PHE A 700 -13.67 3.75 10.48
CA PHE A 700 -14.72 4.45 11.22
C PHE A 700 -15.26 3.49 12.28
N ASP A 701 -15.14 3.88 13.55
CA ASP A 701 -15.44 3.04 14.71
C ASP A 701 -16.49 3.65 15.66
N ARG A 702 -17.13 4.74 15.25
CA ARG A 702 -18.32 5.32 15.91
C ARG A 702 -19.58 4.50 15.56
N VAL A 703 -19.51 3.20 15.86
CA VAL A 703 -20.49 2.16 15.50
C VAL A 703 -21.15 1.54 16.75
N GLY A 704 -21.26 2.30 17.84
CA GLY A 704 -21.85 1.85 19.10
C GLY A 704 -23.36 2.10 19.23
N GLN A 705 -23.96 2.73 18.23
CA GLN A 705 -25.39 2.97 18.05
C GLN A 705 -25.67 2.78 16.54
N ASP A 706 -26.90 2.46 16.19
CA ASP A 706 -27.38 2.52 14.81
C ASP A 706 -27.42 3.96 14.23
N GLY A 707 -27.87 4.08 12.99
CA GLY A 707 -28.30 5.36 12.41
C GLY A 707 -27.55 5.73 11.14
N THR A 708 -27.40 7.02 10.88
CA THR A 708 -26.63 7.51 9.71
C THR A 708 -25.79 8.71 10.09
N TYR A 709 -24.47 8.52 9.98
CA TYR A 709 -23.45 9.50 10.27
C TYR A 709 -22.96 10.13 8.96
N THR A 710 -22.72 11.42 8.96
CA THR A 710 -21.97 12.10 7.88
C THR A 710 -20.52 12.17 8.30
N VAL A 711 -19.62 11.66 7.46
CA VAL A 711 -18.16 11.77 7.66
C VAL A 711 -17.58 12.75 6.66
N GLY A 712 -16.78 13.71 7.14
CA GLY A 712 -16.05 14.65 6.33
C GLY A 712 -14.65 14.14 5.99
N LEU A 713 -14.24 14.34 4.74
CA LEU A 713 -12.86 14.20 4.29
C LEU A 713 -12.31 15.58 3.91
N ARG A 714 -11.09 15.90 4.34
CA ARG A 714 -10.28 17.01 3.84
C ARG A 714 -9.00 16.48 3.22
N VAL A 715 -8.80 16.80 1.94
CA VAL A 715 -7.55 16.49 1.21
C VAL A 715 -6.78 17.79 1.00
N GLY A 716 -5.50 17.81 1.37
CA GLY A 716 -4.64 19.00 1.26
C GLY A 716 -3.32 18.72 0.55
N ASN A 717 -2.84 19.66 -0.24
CA ASN A 717 -1.53 19.63 -0.90
C ASN A 717 -0.89 21.04 -0.92
N ALA A 718 0.21 21.23 -1.65
CA ALA A 718 0.94 22.51 -1.68
C ALA A 718 0.16 23.68 -2.33
N ALA A 719 -0.86 23.38 -3.14
CA ALA A 719 -1.70 24.37 -3.84
C ALA A 719 -3.00 24.72 -3.09
N GLY A 720 -3.36 24.00 -2.02
CA GLY A 720 -4.56 24.25 -1.23
C GLY A 720 -5.17 22.98 -0.62
N SER A 721 -6.45 23.05 -0.24
CA SER A 721 -7.21 21.91 0.27
C SER A 721 -8.65 21.93 -0.23
N ASP A 722 -9.22 20.75 -0.41
CA ASP A 722 -10.60 20.51 -0.80
C ASP A 722 -11.29 19.57 0.21
N THR A 723 -12.62 19.55 0.22
CA THR A 723 -13.43 18.81 1.20
C THR A 723 -14.65 18.13 0.56
N ASP A 724 -14.87 16.86 0.90
CA ASP A 724 -16.03 16.07 0.47
C ASP A 724 -16.65 15.33 1.68
N THR A 725 -17.89 14.84 1.53
CA THR A 725 -18.62 14.17 2.62
C THR A 725 -19.29 12.88 2.16
N ALA A 726 -19.02 11.78 2.86
CA ALA A 726 -19.71 10.52 2.68
C ALA A 726 -20.70 10.25 3.83
N THR A 727 -21.62 9.30 3.62
CA THR A 727 -22.49 8.80 4.70
C THR A 727 -22.09 7.39 5.11
N VAL A 728 -22.15 7.13 6.42
CA VAL A 728 -22.02 5.79 7.02
C VAL A 728 -23.35 5.44 7.68
N THR A 729 -24.07 4.47 7.12
CA THR A 729 -25.26 3.90 7.78
C THR A 729 -24.85 2.73 8.66
N VAL A 730 -25.07 2.86 9.96
CA VAL A 730 -24.92 1.76 10.93
C VAL A 730 -26.29 1.12 11.13
N THR A 731 -26.33 -0.21 11.18
CA THR A 731 -27.59 -0.98 11.30
C THR A 731 -27.61 -1.83 12.56
N ASN A 732 -28.76 -1.82 13.23
CA ASN A 732 -29.04 -2.54 14.47
C ASN A 732 -28.69 -4.05 14.43
N VAL A 733 -28.29 -4.59 15.58
CA VAL A 733 -27.98 -6.01 15.85
C VAL A 733 -28.62 -6.48 17.17
N ALA A 734 -29.96 -6.42 17.21
CA ALA A 734 -30.88 -6.96 18.22
C ALA A 734 -30.29 -7.91 19.31
N PRO A 735 -30.57 -7.65 20.60
CA PRO A 735 -29.78 -8.16 21.72
C PRO A 735 -29.81 -9.68 21.89
N ALA A 736 -28.71 -10.23 22.38
CA ALA A 736 -28.60 -11.63 22.79
C ALA A 736 -28.85 -11.80 24.30
N ILE A 737 -29.36 -12.98 24.68
CA ILE A 737 -29.74 -13.29 26.07
C ILE A 737 -29.09 -14.63 26.47
N THR A 738 -28.54 -14.69 27.68
CA THR A 738 -28.19 -15.96 28.34
C THR A 738 -28.55 -15.93 29.82
N PHE A 739 -29.21 -16.97 30.34
CA PHE A 739 -29.52 -17.03 31.78
C PHE A 739 -29.53 -18.44 32.36
N THR A 740 -29.50 -18.51 33.69
CA THR A 740 -29.53 -19.74 34.48
C THR A 740 -30.48 -19.62 35.67
N VAL A 741 -31.04 -20.75 36.12
CA VAL A 741 -31.95 -20.84 37.27
C VAL A 741 -31.32 -21.71 38.36
N LYS A 742 -31.25 -21.24 39.60
CA LYS A 742 -30.62 -21.93 40.74
C LYS A 742 -31.45 -21.80 42.01
N GLY A 743 -31.63 -22.89 42.75
CA GLY A 743 -32.33 -22.91 44.04
C GLY A 743 -33.15 -24.20 44.25
N PRO A 744 -33.80 -24.37 45.42
CA PRO A 744 -34.75 -25.45 45.66
C PRO A 744 -35.97 -25.33 44.74
N ARG A 745 -36.27 -26.38 43.98
CA ARG A 745 -37.46 -26.49 43.13
C ARG A 745 -38.65 -27.05 43.93
N LYS A 746 -39.17 -26.24 44.87
CA LYS A 746 -40.34 -26.50 45.73
C LYS A 746 -41.19 -25.24 45.87
N GLU A 747 -42.49 -25.32 46.12
CA GLU A 747 -43.27 -24.10 46.39
C GLU A 747 -42.89 -23.46 47.73
N GLY A 748 -43.17 -22.16 47.85
CA GLY A 748 -42.53 -21.28 48.83
C GLY A 748 -41.00 -21.15 48.65
N GLY A 749 -40.40 -21.91 47.73
CA GLY A 749 -38.97 -22.00 47.50
C GLY A 749 -38.41 -20.84 46.67
N LYS A 750 -37.34 -20.22 47.18
CA LYS A 750 -36.62 -19.13 46.51
C LYS A 750 -35.77 -19.66 45.36
N LEU A 751 -36.14 -19.31 44.14
CA LEU A 751 -35.37 -19.58 42.92
C LEU A 751 -34.70 -18.29 42.43
N ILE A 752 -33.39 -18.36 42.18
CA ILE A 752 -32.60 -17.25 41.65
C ILE A 752 -32.43 -17.45 40.14
N VAL A 753 -32.93 -16.50 39.36
CA VAL A 753 -32.70 -16.39 37.92
C VAL A 753 -31.61 -15.34 37.70
N SER A 754 -30.46 -15.75 37.15
CA SER A 754 -29.31 -14.86 36.93
C SER A 754 -28.68 -15.10 35.57
N GLY A 755 -28.32 -14.02 34.88
CA GLY A 755 -27.86 -14.04 33.50
C GLY A 755 -27.37 -12.68 33.00
N THR A 756 -27.20 -12.60 31.69
CA THR A 756 -26.85 -11.38 30.96
C THR A 756 -27.79 -11.18 29.78
N VAL A 757 -28.09 -9.91 29.48
CA VAL A 757 -28.41 -9.47 28.12
C VAL A 757 -27.17 -8.77 27.57
N THR A 758 -26.83 -8.99 26.31
CA THR A 758 -25.61 -8.49 25.66
C THR A 758 -25.93 -7.99 24.26
N ASP A 759 -25.45 -6.81 23.90
CA ASP A 759 -25.74 -6.14 22.63
C ASP A 759 -24.47 -5.48 22.04
N PRO A 760 -24.15 -5.63 20.73
CA PRO A 760 -23.00 -4.94 20.12
C PRO A 760 -23.12 -3.41 20.07
N GLY A 761 -24.32 -2.85 20.24
CA GLY A 761 -24.57 -1.42 20.40
C GLY A 761 -24.17 -0.95 21.79
N TRP A 762 -22.87 -0.76 22.06
CA TRP A 762 -22.41 -0.39 23.41
C TRP A 762 -22.82 1.02 23.87
N LEU A 763 -23.42 1.85 23.00
CA LEU A 763 -24.06 3.12 23.35
C LEU A 763 -25.60 3.03 23.34
N ASP A 764 -26.17 1.93 22.86
CA ASP A 764 -27.62 1.70 22.81
C ASP A 764 -28.23 1.60 24.22
N PRO A 765 -29.46 2.12 24.45
CA PRO A 765 -30.21 2.01 25.69
C PRO A 765 -30.65 0.58 26.12
N LEU A 766 -29.73 -0.36 26.28
CA LEU A 766 -30.04 -1.77 26.61
C LEU A 766 -30.82 -1.95 27.94
N THR A 767 -31.98 -2.62 27.85
CA THR A 767 -32.88 -2.96 28.97
C THR A 767 -33.27 -4.44 29.01
N ALA A 768 -33.92 -4.88 30.10
CA ALA A 768 -34.44 -6.23 30.24
C ALA A 768 -35.73 -6.33 31.06
N THR A 769 -36.50 -7.40 30.80
CA THR A 769 -37.69 -7.81 31.57
C THR A 769 -37.70 -9.33 31.83
N ILE A 770 -38.46 -9.75 32.83
CA ILE A 770 -38.72 -11.16 33.14
C ILE A 770 -40.21 -11.37 33.41
N ASP A 771 -40.82 -12.34 32.71
CA ASP A 771 -42.12 -12.91 33.04
C ASP A 771 -41.88 -14.23 33.81
N PRO A 772 -42.41 -14.38 35.04
CA PRO A 772 -42.25 -15.61 35.82
C PRO A 772 -43.09 -16.78 35.26
N GLY A 773 -43.96 -16.54 34.29
CA GLY A 773 -44.92 -17.50 33.75
C GLY A 773 -46.39 -17.12 34.03
N ASP A 774 -46.67 -15.89 34.47
CA ASP A 774 -48.02 -15.41 34.78
C ASP A 774 -48.60 -14.46 33.69
N GLY A 775 -47.81 -14.18 32.65
CA GLY A 775 -48.20 -13.30 31.55
C GLY A 775 -47.97 -11.81 31.83
N LYS A 776 -47.23 -11.46 32.90
CA LYS A 776 -46.97 -10.08 33.30
C LYS A 776 -45.45 -9.82 33.44
N PRO A 777 -44.74 -9.53 32.34
CA PRO A 777 -43.34 -9.15 32.39
C PRO A 777 -43.08 -7.98 33.35
N VAL A 778 -42.11 -8.15 34.24
CA VAL A 778 -41.62 -7.09 35.14
C VAL A 778 -40.21 -6.67 34.76
N SER A 779 -39.86 -5.39 34.99
CA SER A 779 -38.50 -4.89 34.75
C SER A 779 -37.45 -5.68 35.54
N LEU A 780 -36.34 -5.99 34.88
CA LEU A 780 -35.25 -6.83 35.37
C LEU A 780 -33.99 -5.97 35.58
N PRO A 781 -33.87 -5.24 36.71
CA PRO A 781 -32.73 -4.37 36.97
C PRO A 781 -31.43 -5.18 37.11
N GLY A 782 -30.35 -4.62 36.60
CA GLY A 782 -29.02 -5.23 36.60
C GLY A 782 -27.90 -4.21 36.80
N GLN A 783 -26.65 -4.67 36.64
CA GLN A 783 -25.51 -3.81 36.39
C GLN A 783 -25.30 -3.73 34.89
N LEU A 784 -25.35 -2.52 34.34
CA LEU A 784 -25.14 -2.24 32.93
C LEU A 784 -23.69 -1.78 32.71
N GLU A 785 -22.98 -2.44 31.80
CA GLU A 785 -21.63 -2.09 31.37
C GLU A 785 -21.66 -1.73 29.87
N ASN A 786 -21.50 -0.45 29.54
CA ASN A 786 -21.54 0.09 28.17
C ASN A 786 -20.12 0.31 27.63
N ASN A 787 -19.31 -0.77 27.61
CA ASN A 787 -17.91 -0.75 27.19
C ASN A 787 -17.74 -1.53 25.88
N ARG A 788 -17.28 -0.86 24.81
CA ARG A 788 -16.91 -1.49 23.53
C ARG A 788 -16.06 -2.76 23.76
N PRO A 789 -16.41 -3.92 23.16
CA PRO A 789 -17.32 -4.10 22.03
C PRO A 789 -18.82 -4.10 22.32
N ASP A 790 -19.27 -4.50 23.52
CA ASP A 790 -20.69 -4.86 23.76
C ASP A 790 -21.27 -4.17 25.00
N ALA A 791 -22.48 -3.63 24.92
CA ALA A 791 -23.30 -3.35 26.11
C ALA A 791 -23.66 -4.67 26.80
N THR A 792 -23.47 -4.76 28.12
CA THR A 792 -23.79 -5.96 28.91
C THR A 792 -24.61 -5.60 30.15
N LEU A 793 -25.87 -6.03 30.18
CA LEU A 793 -26.76 -5.92 31.34
C LEU A 793 -26.77 -7.23 32.14
N THR A 794 -25.97 -7.28 33.21
CA THR A 794 -25.90 -8.43 34.14
C THR A 794 -26.97 -8.35 35.21
N PHE A 795 -27.86 -9.35 35.28
CA PHE A 795 -29.00 -9.35 36.20
C PHE A 795 -29.03 -10.55 37.17
N SER A 796 -29.74 -10.38 38.28
CA SER A 796 -30.08 -11.44 39.22
C SER A 796 -31.41 -11.12 39.91
N LYS A 797 -32.37 -12.03 39.81
CA LYS A 797 -33.73 -11.88 40.34
C LYS A 797 -34.12 -13.11 41.15
N GLU A 798 -34.62 -12.87 42.36
CA GLU A 798 -35.33 -13.90 43.12
C GLU A 798 -36.78 -13.99 42.64
N LEU A 799 -37.23 -15.21 42.33
CA LEU A 799 -38.61 -15.61 42.11
C LEU A 799 -39.01 -16.62 43.19
N VAL A 800 -40.29 -16.65 43.53
CA VAL A 800 -40.92 -17.67 44.38
C VAL A 800 -42.23 -18.06 43.69
N PHE A 801 -42.54 -19.35 43.67
CA PHE A 801 -43.81 -19.87 43.17
C PHE A 801 -44.66 -20.31 44.36
N GLY A 802 -45.95 -20.04 44.31
CA GLY A 802 -46.89 -20.33 45.40
C GLY A 802 -47.35 -21.78 45.46
N ASP A 803 -47.19 -22.50 44.35
CA ASP A 803 -47.69 -23.84 44.05
C ASP A 803 -46.72 -24.50 43.05
N ASN A 804 -46.85 -25.82 42.84
CA ASN A 804 -45.98 -26.63 42.01
C ASN A 804 -46.31 -26.58 40.51
N GLY A 805 -45.92 -27.63 39.79
CA GLY A 805 -46.14 -27.77 38.36
C GLY A 805 -44.95 -27.29 37.53
N THR A 806 -45.23 -26.77 36.33
CA THR A 806 -44.19 -26.27 35.42
C THR A 806 -44.60 -24.93 34.84
N PHE A 807 -43.70 -23.96 35.04
CA PHE A 807 -43.82 -22.56 34.65
C PHE A 807 -42.80 -22.25 33.55
N THR A 808 -43.20 -21.45 32.56
CA THR A 808 -42.30 -20.99 31.49
C THR A 808 -41.81 -19.58 31.84
N VAL A 809 -40.59 -19.47 32.36
CA VAL A 809 -39.96 -18.16 32.61
C VAL A 809 -39.44 -17.63 31.29
N LYS A 810 -39.90 -16.44 30.90
CA LYS A 810 -39.48 -15.72 29.70
C LYS A 810 -38.65 -14.51 30.13
N VAL A 811 -37.38 -14.47 29.74
CA VAL A 811 -36.54 -13.28 29.85
C VAL A 811 -36.53 -12.60 28.48
N CYS A 812 -36.79 -11.30 28.44
CA CYS A 812 -36.64 -10.50 27.23
C CYS A 812 -35.60 -9.39 27.45
N GLY A 813 -34.83 -9.11 26.41
CA GLY A 813 -33.85 -8.03 26.34
C GLY A 813 -34.23 -7.10 25.19
N SER A 814 -34.10 -5.80 25.42
CA SER A 814 -34.52 -4.76 24.48
C SER A 814 -33.50 -3.62 24.48
N ASP A 815 -32.81 -3.51 23.37
CA ASP A 815 -32.43 -2.26 22.70
C ASP A 815 -33.62 -1.28 22.57
N ASP A 816 -33.39 -0.03 22.12
CA ASP A 816 -34.49 0.94 21.95
C ASP A 816 -35.35 0.71 20.68
N ASP A 817 -34.83 -0.09 19.74
CA ASP A 817 -35.37 -0.36 18.41
C ASP A 817 -36.13 -1.71 18.32
N THR A 818 -35.62 -2.78 18.96
CA THR A 818 -36.17 -4.14 18.87
C THR A 818 -36.42 -4.81 20.25
N THR A 819 -36.54 -6.15 20.29
CA THR A 819 -36.68 -6.97 21.50
C THR A 819 -36.47 -8.45 21.17
N THR A 820 -35.50 -9.08 21.83
CA THR A 820 -35.31 -10.54 21.84
C THR A 820 -35.94 -11.14 23.09
N CYS A 821 -36.40 -12.40 23.03
CA CYS A 821 -36.88 -13.16 24.20
C CYS A 821 -36.34 -14.59 24.20
N GLN A 822 -36.04 -15.13 25.39
CA GLN A 822 -35.61 -16.50 25.63
C GLN A 822 -36.44 -17.14 26.75
N ASP A 823 -36.90 -18.36 26.52
CA ASP A 823 -37.79 -19.09 27.43
C ASP A 823 -37.06 -20.26 28.10
N ALA A 824 -37.38 -20.52 29.38
CA ALA A 824 -36.89 -21.67 30.13
C ALA A 824 -38.01 -22.28 30.99
N GLU A 825 -38.12 -23.61 30.96
CA GLU A 825 -39.06 -24.35 31.81
C GLU A 825 -38.50 -24.56 33.23
N ILE A 826 -39.24 -24.08 34.22
CA ILE A 826 -39.00 -24.33 35.64
C ILE A 826 -40.08 -25.28 36.14
N THR A 827 -39.68 -26.49 36.51
CA THR A 827 -40.52 -27.40 37.30
C THR A 827 -40.33 -27.09 38.79
N VAL A 828 -41.44 -26.97 39.51
CA VAL A 828 -41.56 -26.83 40.97
C VAL A 828 -42.26 -28.09 41.50
N ALA A 829 -42.04 -28.50 42.75
CA ALA A 829 -42.56 -29.76 43.29
C ALA A 829 -43.11 -29.62 44.71
N ASN A 830 -44.24 -30.30 44.98
CA ASN A 830 -45.01 -30.23 46.23
C ASN A 830 -44.20 -30.43 47.53
N VAL A 831 -44.73 -29.89 48.64
CA VAL A 831 -44.32 -29.99 50.04
C VAL A 831 -45.58 -30.31 50.87
N ASP A 832 -45.79 -31.58 51.23
CA ASP A 832 -47.02 -32.05 51.88
C ASP A 832 -47.48 -31.22 53.12
N PRO A 833 -48.79 -31.02 53.32
CA PRO A 833 -49.35 -30.28 54.45
C PRO A 833 -49.11 -30.96 55.79
N THR A 834 -49.15 -30.16 56.86
CA THR A 834 -48.97 -30.62 58.25
C THR A 834 -50.26 -30.46 59.05
N ALA A 835 -50.71 -31.51 59.75
CA ALA A 835 -51.92 -31.50 60.58
C ALA A 835 -51.60 -31.89 62.03
N ALA A 836 -52.31 -31.31 63.00
CA ALA A 836 -52.19 -31.63 64.43
C ALA A 836 -53.52 -31.43 65.19
N ILE A 837 -53.82 -32.28 66.17
CA ILE A 837 -54.99 -32.19 67.06
C ILE A 837 -54.63 -31.38 68.31
N ASP A 838 -55.53 -30.49 68.76
CA ASP A 838 -55.39 -29.86 70.07
C ASP A 838 -55.61 -30.87 71.20
N THR A 839 -54.57 -31.08 71.99
CA THR A 839 -54.55 -31.96 73.18
C THR A 839 -54.23 -31.18 74.46
N SER A 840 -54.58 -29.89 74.51
CA SER A 840 -54.42 -29.02 75.68
C SER A 840 -55.25 -29.48 76.88
N GLU A 841 -56.50 -29.92 76.65
CA GLU A 841 -57.41 -30.45 77.69
C GLU A 841 -57.23 -31.96 77.97
N ALA A 842 -56.26 -32.63 77.32
CA ALA A 842 -56.06 -34.07 77.48
C ALA A 842 -55.30 -34.40 78.78
N VAL A 843 -55.91 -35.23 79.64
CA VAL A 843 -55.29 -35.70 80.89
C VAL A 843 -54.23 -36.78 80.63
N GLN A 844 -53.23 -36.87 81.51
CA GLN A 844 -52.16 -37.87 81.40
C GLN A 844 -52.58 -39.17 82.10
N LEU A 845 -52.75 -40.24 81.31
CA LEU A 845 -53.03 -41.60 81.75
C LEU A 845 -51.87 -42.54 81.38
N ALA A 846 -51.95 -43.81 81.81
CA ALA A 846 -50.97 -44.83 81.44
C ALA A 846 -50.86 -45.02 79.92
N GLY A 847 -52.00 -45.04 79.22
CA GLY A 847 -52.09 -45.08 77.75
C GLY A 847 -51.76 -43.78 77.02
N GLY A 848 -51.27 -42.75 77.71
CA GLY A 848 -50.84 -41.46 77.13
C GLY A 848 -51.76 -40.28 77.48
N LYS A 849 -51.51 -39.14 76.81
CA LYS A 849 -52.44 -38.01 76.79
C LYS A 849 -53.77 -38.47 76.20
N THR A 850 -54.85 -38.30 76.95
CA THR A 850 -56.17 -38.83 76.60
C THR A 850 -57.23 -37.79 76.85
N ILE A 851 -58.09 -37.51 75.87
CA ILE A 851 -59.27 -36.66 76.09
C ILE A 851 -60.31 -37.50 76.85
N VAL A 852 -60.95 -36.91 77.85
CA VAL A 852 -61.98 -37.57 78.67
C VAL A 852 -63.27 -36.75 78.57
N VAL A 853 -64.40 -37.43 78.33
CA VAL A 853 -65.77 -36.88 78.21
C VAL A 853 -66.80 -37.88 78.70
N HIS A 854 -68.06 -37.47 78.85
CA HIS A 854 -69.18 -38.35 79.19
C HIS A 854 -69.96 -38.87 77.98
N ALA A 855 -70.61 -40.02 78.15
CA ALA A 855 -71.49 -40.58 77.14
C ALA A 855 -72.72 -39.69 76.92
N GLY A 856 -72.88 -39.17 75.69
CA GLY A 856 -73.91 -38.20 75.36
C GLY A 856 -73.55 -36.73 75.66
N GLU A 857 -72.29 -36.44 76.00
CA GLU A 857 -71.75 -35.08 76.02
C GLU A 857 -71.34 -34.64 74.61
N GLU A 858 -71.73 -33.42 74.23
CA GLU A 858 -71.29 -32.76 72.99
C GLU A 858 -70.03 -31.95 73.28
N LYS A 859 -68.93 -32.26 72.58
CA LYS A 859 -67.65 -31.56 72.72
C LYS A 859 -67.10 -31.12 71.37
N GLU A 860 -66.51 -29.92 71.33
CA GLU A 860 -65.75 -29.44 70.19
C GLU A 860 -64.30 -29.95 70.22
N TYR A 861 -63.82 -30.41 69.06
CA TYR A 861 -62.44 -30.84 68.84
C TYR A 861 -61.81 -29.92 67.81
N ALA A 862 -60.65 -29.33 68.15
CA ALA A 862 -59.93 -28.39 67.30
C ALA A 862 -58.67 -29.03 66.72
N GLY A 863 -58.41 -28.77 65.44
CA GLY A 863 -57.26 -29.30 64.69
C GLY A 863 -56.67 -28.21 63.82
N ARG A 864 -55.35 -28.04 63.86
CA ARG A 864 -54.62 -27.02 63.10
C ARG A 864 -53.87 -27.64 61.93
N VAL A 865 -53.87 -26.92 60.81
CA VAL A 865 -53.19 -27.29 59.58
C VAL A 865 -52.27 -26.17 59.13
N THR A 866 -51.07 -26.52 58.65
CA THR A 866 -50.14 -25.57 58.02
C THR A 866 -49.48 -26.12 56.78
N ASP A 867 -49.37 -25.29 55.74
CA ASP A 867 -48.73 -25.60 54.46
C ASP A 867 -47.91 -24.39 53.93
N PRO A 868 -46.69 -24.58 53.40
CA PRO A 868 -45.90 -23.51 52.76
C PRO A 868 -46.44 -22.99 51.40
N GLY A 869 -47.27 -23.78 50.73
CA GLY A 869 -47.85 -23.54 49.42
C GLY A 869 -49.08 -22.61 49.43
N SER A 870 -49.99 -22.80 48.48
CA SER A 870 -51.16 -21.95 48.23
C SER A 870 -52.42 -22.79 47.99
N ASP A 871 -52.51 -23.93 48.67
CA ASP A 871 -53.35 -25.07 48.30
C ASP A 871 -54.71 -25.12 49.04
N ASP A 872 -55.73 -25.69 48.40
CA ASP A 872 -57.10 -25.75 48.94
C ASP A 872 -57.29 -26.93 49.92
N GLU A 873 -56.91 -26.65 51.17
CA GLU A 873 -56.92 -27.59 52.30
C GLU A 873 -58.26 -28.25 52.60
N THR A 874 -58.30 -29.58 52.57
CA THR A 874 -59.43 -30.43 52.93
C THR A 874 -59.15 -31.23 54.21
N MET A 875 -59.61 -30.68 55.33
CA MET A 875 -59.57 -31.27 56.65
C MET A 875 -60.61 -32.39 56.80
N THR A 876 -60.22 -33.50 57.45
CA THR A 876 -61.06 -34.67 57.71
C THR A 876 -60.87 -35.15 59.15
N TRP A 877 -61.96 -35.21 59.92
CA TRP A 877 -62.03 -35.87 61.21
C TRP A 877 -62.65 -37.25 61.08
N ALA A 878 -62.01 -38.27 61.65
CA ALA A 878 -62.62 -39.58 61.84
C ALA A 878 -62.68 -39.91 63.34
N TRP A 879 -63.91 -40.15 63.82
CA TRP A 879 -64.30 -40.19 65.23
C TRP A 879 -64.05 -41.54 65.93
N GLY A 880 -63.82 -42.61 65.17
CA GLY A 880 -63.47 -43.95 65.71
C GLY A 880 -64.63 -44.74 66.36
N ASP A 881 -65.80 -44.14 66.56
CA ASP A 881 -67.00 -44.78 67.13
C ASP A 881 -67.92 -45.46 66.09
N GLY A 882 -67.73 -45.15 64.81
CA GLY A 882 -68.54 -45.62 63.70
C GLY A 882 -69.47 -44.56 63.08
N ALA A 883 -69.43 -43.31 63.58
CA ALA A 883 -69.99 -42.17 62.87
C ALA A 883 -69.24 -41.91 61.54
N PRO A 884 -69.88 -41.26 60.54
CA PRO A 884 -69.20 -40.85 59.32
C PRO A 884 -68.12 -39.79 59.58
N ASP A 885 -67.05 -39.79 58.78
CA ASP A 885 -66.04 -38.73 58.83
C ASP A 885 -66.67 -37.34 58.62
N THR A 886 -66.30 -36.37 59.45
CA THR A 886 -66.63 -34.95 59.21
C THR A 886 -65.56 -34.32 58.34
N ARG A 887 -65.93 -33.52 57.33
CA ARG A 887 -64.99 -32.92 56.38
C ARG A 887 -65.28 -31.45 56.12
N THR A 888 -64.22 -30.65 56.12
CA THR A 888 -64.23 -29.21 55.90
C THR A 888 -63.17 -28.88 54.85
N THR A 889 -63.52 -28.11 53.82
CA THR A 889 -62.52 -27.56 52.88
C THR A 889 -62.36 -26.06 53.14
N SER A 890 -61.14 -25.63 53.44
CA SER A 890 -60.75 -24.22 53.53
C SER A 890 -60.08 -23.81 52.23
N LEU A 891 -60.68 -22.86 51.52
CA LEU A 891 -60.16 -22.37 50.25
C LEU A 891 -59.13 -21.26 50.45
N VAL A 892 -58.26 -21.05 49.46
CA VAL A 892 -57.27 -19.95 49.44
C VAL A 892 -57.88 -18.68 48.89
N ASN A 893 -58.66 -18.80 47.80
CA ASN A 893 -59.26 -17.68 47.08
C ASN A 893 -60.81 -17.71 47.07
N PRO A 894 -61.48 -17.78 48.26
CA PRO A 894 -62.92 -17.97 48.36
C PRO A 894 -63.73 -16.85 47.66
N PRO A 895 -64.81 -17.18 46.94
CA PRO A 895 -65.49 -18.49 46.87
C PRO A 895 -64.99 -19.42 45.75
N GLY A 896 -63.88 -19.09 45.07
CA GLY A 896 -63.25 -19.97 44.09
C GLY A 896 -62.26 -20.93 44.74
N THR A 897 -61.94 -22.02 44.04
CA THR A 897 -60.70 -22.77 44.30
C THR A 897 -59.51 -21.98 43.77
N ASP A 898 -58.31 -22.23 44.27
CA ASP A 898 -57.12 -21.78 43.54
C ASP A 898 -56.94 -22.61 42.24
N PRO A 899 -56.28 -22.09 41.20
CA PRO A 899 -55.82 -22.92 40.10
C PRO A 899 -54.50 -23.58 40.49
N ALA A 900 -54.40 -24.90 40.34
CA ALA A 900 -53.19 -25.72 40.57
C ALA A 900 -52.02 -25.45 39.57
N ARG A 901 -51.72 -24.16 39.33
CA ARG A 901 -50.44 -23.53 38.96
C ARG A 901 -50.43 -22.06 39.44
N SER A 902 -50.46 -21.84 40.74
CA SER A 902 -50.55 -20.51 41.39
C SER A 902 -49.16 -19.86 41.57
N PRO A 903 -48.85 -18.75 40.85
CA PRO A 903 -47.60 -18.02 41.06
C PRO A 903 -47.63 -17.12 42.32
N SER A 904 -48.79 -16.94 42.95
CA SER A 904 -48.97 -16.13 44.17
C SER A 904 -48.79 -16.97 45.42
N VAL A 905 -47.77 -16.67 46.23
CA VAL A 905 -47.46 -17.37 47.49
C VAL A 905 -48.45 -16.98 48.59
N GLN A 906 -49.30 -17.92 49.03
CA GLN A 906 -50.33 -17.70 50.07
C GLN A 906 -50.36 -18.83 51.13
N PRO A 907 -49.33 -18.92 52.01
CA PRO A 907 -49.15 -20.02 52.96
C PRO A 907 -50.35 -20.28 53.85
N ARG A 908 -50.69 -21.56 54.04
CA ARG A 908 -51.85 -22.01 54.82
C ARG A 908 -51.51 -22.05 56.31
N ASP A 909 -52.37 -21.47 57.12
CA ASP A 909 -52.40 -21.62 58.58
C ASP A 909 -53.87 -21.54 59.01
N VAL A 910 -54.51 -22.70 59.16
CA VAL A 910 -55.98 -22.81 59.34
C VAL A 910 -56.31 -23.76 60.49
N THR A 911 -57.36 -23.43 61.23
CA THR A 911 -57.92 -24.29 62.28
C THR A 911 -59.32 -24.74 61.86
N ASP A 912 -59.57 -26.04 61.95
CA ASP A 912 -60.90 -26.64 61.83
C ASP A 912 -61.36 -27.08 63.22
N THR A 913 -62.58 -26.70 63.60
CA THR A 913 -63.19 -27.07 64.89
C THR A 913 -64.53 -27.73 64.63
N GLN A 914 -64.70 -28.95 65.13
CA GLN A 914 -65.89 -29.77 64.88
C GLN A 914 -66.46 -30.35 66.18
N GLY A 915 -67.77 -30.18 66.38
CA GLY A 915 -68.50 -30.80 67.48
C GLY A 915 -68.82 -32.26 67.20
N HIS A 916 -68.60 -33.14 68.19
CA HIS A 916 -69.05 -34.54 68.14
C HIS A 916 -69.55 -35.02 69.51
N THR A 917 -70.49 -35.99 69.48
CA THR A 917 -71.13 -36.57 70.67
C THR A 917 -70.99 -38.09 70.65
N TYR A 918 -70.38 -38.67 71.68
CA TYR A 918 -70.21 -40.11 71.78
C TYR A 918 -71.33 -40.76 72.61
N ASP A 919 -72.29 -41.44 71.96
CA ASP A 919 -73.46 -42.07 72.61
C ASP A 919 -73.13 -43.16 73.65
N LYS A 920 -71.95 -43.80 73.54
CA LYS A 920 -71.61 -45.02 74.28
C LYS A 920 -70.28 -44.86 75.01
N PRO A 921 -70.20 -45.24 76.30
CA PRO A 921 -68.96 -45.18 77.03
C PRO A 921 -68.00 -46.30 76.59
N CYS A 922 -66.82 -45.92 76.11
CA CYS A 922 -65.76 -46.81 75.65
C CYS A 922 -64.43 -46.02 75.50
N LEU A 923 -63.40 -46.68 74.98
CA LEU A 923 -62.18 -46.06 74.46
C LEU A 923 -62.28 -45.99 72.93
N TYR A 924 -61.95 -44.83 72.34
CA TYR A 924 -61.96 -44.54 70.91
C TYR A 924 -60.64 -43.89 70.46
N ASP A 925 -60.32 -43.99 69.17
CA ASP A 925 -59.19 -43.31 68.52
C ASP A 925 -59.72 -42.14 67.68
N LEU A 926 -59.44 -40.90 68.10
CA LEU A 926 -59.74 -39.69 67.32
C LEU A 926 -58.61 -39.42 66.34
N SER A 927 -58.93 -39.08 65.09
CA SER A 927 -57.92 -38.74 64.07
C SER A 927 -58.33 -37.55 63.21
N PHE A 928 -57.34 -36.76 62.82
CA PHE A 928 -57.46 -35.55 62.01
C PHE A 928 -56.46 -35.63 60.85
N THR A 929 -56.90 -35.35 59.63
CA THR A 929 -56.11 -35.43 58.41
C THR A 929 -56.33 -34.20 57.55
N ALA A 930 -55.24 -33.53 57.16
CA ALA A 930 -55.21 -32.50 56.15
C ALA A 930 -54.83 -33.10 54.79
N ARG A 931 -55.28 -32.43 53.73
CA ARG A 931 -55.03 -32.81 52.35
C ARG A 931 -55.30 -31.61 51.44
N ASP A 932 -54.27 -31.17 50.76
CA ASP A 932 -54.31 -30.25 49.61
C ASP A 932 -55.18 -30.79 48.45
N ASP A 933 -55.38 -29.96 47.42
CA ASP A 933 -56.09 -30.37 46.20
C ASP A 933 -55.19 -31.04 45.15
N ASP A 934 -53.86 -31.01 45.32
CA ASP A 934 -52.88 -31.58 44.37
C ASP A 934 -52.61 -33.09 44.59
N GLY A 935 -52.59 -33.59 45.83
CA GLY A 935 -52.17 -34.96 46.13
C GLY A 935 -51.58 -35.27 47.52
N GLY A 936 -50.92 -34.33 48.19
CA GLY A 936 -50.24 -34.51 49.48
C GLY A 936 -51.18 -34.69 50.69
N THR A 937 -50.62 -35.07 51.84
CA THR A 937 -51.40 -35.35 53.08
C THR A 937 -50.59 -35.24 54.37
N GLY A 938 -51.18 -34.63 55.40
CA GLY A 938 -50.69 -34.68 56.79
C GLY A 938 -51.75 -35.26 57.73
N SER A 939 -51.36 -35.97 58.81
CA SER A 939 -52.33 -36.56 59.75
C SER A 939 -51.82 -36.74 61.18
N ASP A 940 -52.70 -36.58 62.16
CA ASP A 940 -52.45 -36.76 63.59
C ASP A 940 -53.58 -37.56 64.28
N ARG A 941 -53.30 -38.12 65.47
CA ARG A 941 -54.21 -39.01 66.23
C ARG A 941 -54.07 -38.88 67.75
N THR A 942 -55.18 -38.94 68.48
CA THR A 942 -55.19 -38.95 69.95
C THR A 942 -56.23 -39.93 70.51
N PRO A 943 -55.96 -40.66 71.61
CA PRO A 943 -56.94 -41.52 72.25
C PRO A 943 -57.96 -40.71 73.05
N LEU A 944 -59.18 -41.26 73.16
CA LEU A 944 -60.32 -40.61 73.81
C LEU A 944 -61.13 -41.61 74.64
N ILE A 945 -61.37 -41.28 75.91
CA ILE A 945 -62.22 -42.03 76.83
C ILE A 945 -63.58 -41.35 76.93
N VAL A 946 -64.63 -42.16 76.79
CA VAL A 946 -66.01 -41.77 77.06
C VAL A 946 -66.47 -42.52 78.31
N GLN A 947 -66.69 -41.79 79.40
CA GLN A 947 -67.18 -42.31 80.68
C GLN A 947 -68.69 -42.53 80.64
N GLY A 948 -69.22 -43.31 81.59
CA GLY A 948 -70.66 -43.38 81.82
C GLY A 948 -71.24 -42.12 82.47
N ASN A 949 -72.39 -42.28 83.12
CA ASN A 949 -73.15 -41.21 83.80
C ASN A 949 -73.82 -41.78 85.06
N ALA A 950 -73.05 -42.45 85.92
CA ALA A 950 -73.58 -43.16 87.07
C ALA A 950 -73.36 -42.36 88.36
N PRO A 951 -74.39 -41.71 88.91
CA PRO A 951 -74.26 -40.62 89.90
C PRO A 951 -73.82 -41.07 91.32
N LEU A 952 -73.44 -42.33 91.50
CA LEU A 952 -72.95 -42.90 92.75
C LEU A 952 -71.94 -44.01 92.44
N SER A 953 -70.85 -44.05 93.19
CA SER A 953 -69.88 -45.14 93.18
C SER A 953 -70.52 -46.47 93.61
N LEU A 954 -70.04 -47.58 93.05
CA LEU A 954 -70.50 -48.93 93.39
C LEU A 954 -69.42 -49.69 94.16
N LEU A 955 -69.86 -50.36 95.23
CA LEU A 955 -69.01 -51.24 96.03
C LEU A 955 -68.48 -52.42 95.21
N ALA A 956 -67.29 -52.90 95.58
CA ALA A 956 -66.59 -54.01 94.93
C ALA A 956 -67.46 -55.28 94.74
N ASP A 957 -68.34 -55.60 95.70
CA ASP A 957 -69.23 -56.75 95.61
C ASP A 957 -70.37 -56.57 94.58
N VAL A 958 -70.79 -55.33 94.31
CA VAL A 958 -71.76 -55.00 93.25
C VAL A 958 -71.08 -55.15 91.89
N TRP A 959 -69.85 -54.67 91.74
CA TRP A 959 -69.04 -54.92 90.55
C TRP A 959 -68.73 -56.41 90.35
N TYR A 960 -68.43 -57.15 91.42
CA TYR A 960 -68.23 -58.60 91.35
C TYR A 960 -69.47 -59.30 90.77
N VAL A 961 -70.68 -58.97 91.25
CA VAL A 961 -71.93 -59.53 90.69
C VAL A 961 -72.14 -59.13 89.23
N LYS A 962 -71.81 -57.88 88.86
CA LYS A 962 -71.85 -57.40 87.46
C LYS A 962 -70.94 -58.19 86.54
N TYR A 963 -69.67 -58.38 86.90
CA TYR A 963 -68.72 -59.13 86.08
C TYR A 963 -68.89 -60.66 86.17
N LEU A 964 -69.51 -61.20 87.24
CA LEU A 964 -69.86 -62.62 87.35
C LEU A 964 -71.10 -63.01 86.52
N THR A 965 -72.07 -62.11 86.37
CA THR A 965 -73.36 -62.42 85.72
C THR A 965 -73.63 -61.65 84.41
N GLY A 966 -72.74 -60.71 84.05
CA GLY A 966 -72.67 -60.07 82.74
C GLY A 966 -73.98 -59.38 82.33
N ASP A 967 -74.51 -59.79 81.18
CA ASP A 967 -75.74 -59.26 80.57
C ASP A 967 -76.95 -59.21 81.50
N LEU A 968 -77.03 -60.12 82.48
CA LEU A 968 -78.15 -60.19 83.43
C LEU A 968 -78.24 -59.00 84.40
N THR A 969 -77.25 -58.10 84.40
CA THR A 969 -77.19 -56.93 85.31
C THR A 969 -77.62 -55.59 84.72
N GLY A 970 -78.14 -55.59 83.48
CA GLY A 970 -78.70 -54.40 82.82
C GLY A 970 -77.68 -53.41 82.27
N LEU A 971 -76.36 -53.64 82.46
CA LEU A 971 -75.31 -52.89 81.74
C LEU A 971 -75.01 -53.50 80.36
N GLY A 972 -75.13 -54.81 80.21
CA GLY A 972 -74.78 -55.54 78.99
C GLY A 972 -73.29 -55.85 78.88
N LYS A 973 -72.95 -56.96 78.22
CA LYS A 973 -71.57 -57.44 78.09
C LYS A 973 -70.67 -56.43 77.38
N GLU A 974 -71.12 -55.86 76.26
CA GLU A 974 -70.35 -54.90 75.46
C GLU A 974 -69.92 -53.66 76.26
N ARG A 975 -70.80 -53.15 77.13
CA ARG A 975 -70.51 -52.00 78.00
C ARG A 975 -69.52 -52.35 79.10
N LEU A 976 -69.64 -53.54 79.69
CA LEU A 976 -68.68 -54.05 80.67
C LEU A 976 -67.30 -54.32 80.04
N ASP A 977 -67.23 -54.79 78.78
CA ASP A 977 -65.98 -54.93 78.02
C ASP A 977 -65.38 -53.57 77.65
N CYS A 978 -66.19 -52.58 77.27
CA CYS A 978 -65.75 -51.19 77.08
C CYS A 978 -65.23 -50.54 78.37
N TYR A 979 -65.85 -50.79 79.52
CA TYR A 979 -65.31 -50.36 80.81
C TYR A 979 -63.94 -50.98 81.09
N LEU A 980 -63.72 -52.25 80.76
CA LEU A 980 -62.40 -52.86 80.90
C LEU A 980 -61.36 -52.24 79.96
N LYS A 981 -61.73 -51.84 78.73
CA LYS A 981 -60.81 -51.05 77.86
C LYS A 981 -60.40 -49.73 78.52
N ILE A 982 -61.36 -49.00 79.13
CA ILE A 982 -61.07 -47.75 79.85
C ILE A 982 -60.12 -48.04 81.01
N VAL A 983 -60.42 -49.04 81.86
CA VAL A 983 -59.52 -49.44 82.97
C VAL A 983 -58.11 -49.78 82.45
N GLN A 984 -57.99 -50.53 81.36
CA GLN A 984 -56.69 -50.89 80.76
C GLN A 984 -55.92 -49.71 80.18
N HIS A 985 -56.59 -48.64 79.72
CA HIS A 985 -55.93 -47.44 79.21
C HIS A 985 -55.58 -46.45 80.33
N SER A 986 -56.42 -46.37 81.36
CA SER A 986 -56.23 -45.48 82.50
C SER A 986 -55.18 -45.97 83.50
N SER A 987 -55.19 -47.27 83.82
CA SER A 987 -54.40 -47.88 84.89
C SER A 987 -53.09 -48.49 84.39
N ALA A 988 -51.98 -48.14 85.04
CA ALA A 988 -50.69 -48.83 84.89
C ALA A 988 -50.73 -50.21 85.58
N VAL A 989 -51.41 -50.33 86.72
CA VAL A 989 -51.55 -51.63 87.43
C VAL A 989 -52.27 -52.66 86.55
N PHE A 990 -53.35 -52.28 85.88
CA PHE A 990 -54.21 -53.20 85.12
C PHE A 990 -53.83 -53.38 83.64
N SER A 991 -52.91 -52.55 83.13
CA SER A 991 -52.23 -52.79 81.84
C SER A 991 -50.97 -53.66 81.98
N GLU A 992 -50.14 -53.42 83.00
CA GLU A 992 -48.81 -54.04 83.11
C GLU A 992 -48.72 -55.22 84.09
N VAL A 993 -49.36 -55.13 85.26
CA VAL A 993 -49.10 -56.05 86.40
C VAL A 993 -50.25 -57.03 86.66
N ARG A 994 -51.50 -56.59 86.50
CA ARG A 994 -52.70 -57.34 86.83
C ARG A 994 -53.68 -57.34 85.66
N ASP A 995 -53.53 -58.29 84.76
CA ASP A 995 -54.42 -58.44 83.59
C ASP A 995 -55.90 -58.61 84.00
N VAL A 996 -56.73 -57.62 83.69
CA VAL A 996 -58.20 -57.62 83.85
C VAL A 996 -58.97 -57.55 82.52
N SER A 997 -58.29 -57.77 81.38
CA SER A 997 -58.78 -57.57 79.99
C SER A 997 -60.05 -58.32 79.58
N THR A 998 -60.64 -59.11 80.48
CA THR A 998 -61.84 -59.91 80.24
C THR A 998 -62.65 -59.99 81.53
N GLN A 999 -63.97 -60.10 81.39
CA GLN A 999 -64.92 -60.12 82.52
C GLN A 999 -64.59 -61.20 83.56
N GLU A 1000 -64.07 -62.34 83.10
CA GLU A 1000 -63.63 -63.46 83.93
C GLU A 1000 -62.44 -63.08 84.83
N LYS A 1001 -61.45 -62.32 84.31
CA LYS A 1001 -60.30 -61.84 85.08
C LYS A 1001 -60.68 -60.68 86.01
N ALA A 1002 -61.58 -59.81 85.57
CA ALA A 1002 -62.14 -58.75 86.41
C ALA A 1002 -62.91 -59.34 87.61
N ALA A 1003 -63.82 -60.30 87.37
CA ALA A 1003 -64.55 -61.00 88.42
C ALA A 1003 -63.62 -61.75 89.40
N GLN A 1004 -62.57 -62.42 88.90
CA GLN A 1004 -61.55 -63.06 89.75
C GLN A 1004 -60.75 -62.08 90.61
N THR A 1005 -60.69 -60.81 90.21
CA THR A 1005 -59.98 -59.73 90.94
C THR A 1005 -60.92 -59.02 91.92
N LEU A 1006 -62.21 -58.92 91.62
CA LEU A 1006 -63.24 -58.34 92.49
C LEU A 1006 -63.71 -59.29 93.62
N PHE A 1007 -63.41 -60.59 93.52
CA PHE A 1007 -63.82 -61.60 94.50
C PHE A 1007 -63.23 -61.37 95.91
N LEU A 1008 -64.05 -61.55 96.95
CA LEU A 1008 -63.69 -61.28 98.34
C LEU A 1008 -62.60 -62.24 98.86
N SER A 1009 -61.42 -61.71 99.18
CA SER A 1009 -60.24 -62.48 99.62
C SER A 1009 -59.63 -61.95 100.92
N LEU A 1010 -60.34 -62.12 102.05
CA LEU A 1010 -59.99 -61.60 103.40
C LEU A 1010 -58.63 -62.08 103.98
N LEU A 1011 -57.87 -62.89 103.27
CA LEU A 1011 -56.58 -63.45 103.70
C LEU A 1011 -55.38 -63.00 102.84
N ASP A 1012 -55.63 -62.15 101.83
CA ASP A 1012 -54.63 -61.72 100.85
C ASP A 1012 -54.71 -60.19 100.68
N PRO A 1013 -53.76 -59.42 101.27
CA PRO A 1013 -53.78 -57.95 101.20
C PRO A 1013 -53.59 -57.39 99.79
N GLU A 1014 -52.80 -58.04 98.93
CA GLU A 1014 -52.58 -57.57 97.55
C GLU A 1014 -53.83 -57.76 96.69
N ARG A 1015 -54.53 -58.90 96.83
CA ARG A 1015 -55.86 -59.06 96.20
C ARG A 1015 -56.88 -58.07 96.75
N THR A 1016 -56.77 -57.67 98.02
CA THR A 1016 -57.65 -56.67 98.60
C THR A 1016 -57.37 -55.28 98.01
N PHE A 1017 -56.11 -54.97 97.70
CA PHE A 1017 -55.70 -53.78 96.94
C PHE A 1017 -56.24 -53.84 95.50
N ASP A 1018 -55.92 -54.90 94.74
CA ASP A 1018 -56.36 -55.05 93.34
C ASP A 1018 -57.89 -54.99 93.23
N ARG A 1019 -58.62 -55.57 94.19
CA ARG A 1019 -60.09 -55.51 94.29
C ARG A 1019 -60.60 -54.09 94.43
N GLN A 1020 -60.03 -53.29 95.34
CA GLN A 1020 -60.47 -51.91 95.54
C GLN A 1020 -60.04 -51.00 94.39
N LEU A 1021 -58.80 -51.11 93.92
CA LEU A 1021 -58.30 -50.29 92.81
C LEU A 1021 -59.09 -50.55 91.51
N LEU A 1022 -59.44 -51.82 91.23
CA LEU A 1022 -60.30 -52.18 90.10
C LEU A 1022 -61.71 -51.63 90.27
N THR A 1023 -62.26 -51.67 91.49
CA THR A 1023 -63.56 -51.07 91.81
C THR A 1023 -63.54 -49.57 91.56
N THR A 1024 -62.46 -48.88 91.92
CA THR A 1024 -62.30 -47.43 91.73
C THR A 1024 -62.18 -47.05 90.25
N TRP A 1025 -61.36 -47.75 89.47
CA TRP A 1025 -61.29 -47.53 88.02
C TRP A 1025 -62.55 -47.95 87.26
N LEU A 1026 -63.30 -48.93 87.76
CA LEU A 1026 -64.63 -49.27 87.21
C LEU A 1026 -65.67 -48.20 87.52
N ASN A 1027 -65.60 -47.56 88.70
CA ASN A 1027 -66.42 -46.39 89.04
C ASN A 1027 -66.10 -45.20 88.11
N PHE A 1028 -64.81 -44.93 87.82
CA PHE A 1028 -64.39 -43.98 86.80
C PHE A 1028 -64.95 -44.32 85.41
N ALA A 1029 -64.73 -45.53 84.91
CA ALA A 1029 -65.26 -45.94 83.60
C ALA A 1029 -66.80 -45.84 83.52
N ASN A 1030 -67.48 -46.09 84.64
CA ASN A 1030 -68.93 -45.96 84.80
C ASN A 1030 -69.43 -44.51 84.90
N GLY A 1031 -68.53 -43.52 84.96
CA GLY A 1031 -68.84 -42.10 85.13
C GLY A 1031 -69.43 -41.80 86.48
N SER A 1032 -68.75 -42.27 87.54
CA SER A 1032 -69.02 -41.96 88.94
C SER A 1032 -67.92 -41.12 89.58
N PHE A 1033 -66.88 -40.76 88.81
CA PHE A 1033 -65.79 -39.88 89.18
C PHE A 1033 -65.20 -39.22 87.94
N ASP A 1034 -65.02 -37.91 87.96
CA ASP A 1034 -64.33 -37.16 86.89
C ASP A 1034 -62.83 -37.03 87.23
N PRO A 1035 -61.90 -36.82 86.27
CA PRO A 1035 -60.46 -36.86 86.55
C PRO A 1035 -59.98 -35.91 87.67
N ASP A 1036 -60.56 -34.71 87.74
CA ASP A 1036 -60.26 -33.66 88.71
C ASP A 1036 -61.30 -33.55 89.84
N GLU A 1037 -62.34 -34.39 89.86
CA GLU A 1037 -63.32 -34.43 90.94
C GLU A 1037 -62.63 -34.75 92.27
N LEU A 1038 -62.84 -33.93 93.29
CA LEU A 1038 -62.26 -34.17 94.61
C LEU A 1038 -62.96 -35.35 95.30
N VAL A 1039 -62.19 -36.28 95.86
CA VAL A 1039 -62.66 -37.42 96.65
C VAL A 1039 -62.10 -37.37 98.08
N ASP A 1040 -62.78 -38.01 99.04
CA ASP A 1040 -62.34 -38.06 100.45
C ASP A 1040 -61.28 -39.15 100.64
N THR A 1041 -60.03 -38.74 100.86
CA THR A 1041 -58.91 -39.65 101.15
C THR A 1041 -58.60 -39.79 102.64
N ASN A 1042 -59.10 -38.90 103.50
CA ASN A 1042 -58.76 -38.88 104.93
C ASN A 1042 -59.86 -39.44 105.85
N SER A 1043 -61.05 -39.72 105.32
CA SER A 1043 -62.25 -40.21 106.00
C SER A 1043 -62.90 -39.24 107.00
N ASP A 1044 -62.76 -37.91 106.81
CA ASP A 1044 -63.52 -36.89 107.57
C ASP A 1044 -64.83 -36.43 106.92
N LEU A 1045 -65.27 -37.13 105.87
CA LEU A 1045 -66.45 -36.88 105.04
C LEU A 1045 -66.36 -35.57 104.24
N LYS A 1046 -65.15 -35.16 103.85
CA LYS A 1046 -64.92 -34.09 102.87
C LYS A 1046 -63.98 -34.56 101.78
N ALA A 1047 -64.38 -34.26 100.55
CA ALA A 1047 -63.53 -34.34 99.39
C ALA A 1047 -62.29 -33.43 99.53
N ASP A 1048 -61.09 -34.00 99.38
CA ASP A 1048 -59.82 -33.31 99.65
C ASP A 1048 -58.74 -33.45 98.55
N THR A 1049 -58.79 -34.52 97.75
CA THR A 1049 -57.77 -34.84 96.74
C THR A 1049 -58.44 -35.15 95.40
N PRO A 1050 -57.94 -34.66 94.25
CA PRO A 1050 -58.47 -35.02 92.93
C PRO A 1050 -58.46 -36.54 92.71
N PHE A 1051 -59.52 -37.07 92.10
CA PHE A 1051 -59.70 -38.50 91.86
C PHE A 1051 -58.49 -39.12 91.18
N LEU A 1052 -58.03 -38.52 90.08
CA LEU A 1052 -56.90 -39.07 89.32
C LEU A 1052 -55.60 -39.03 90.12
N GLU A 1053 -55.37 -38.00 90.95
CA GLU A 1053 -54.21 -37.92 91.84
C GLU A 1053 -54.26 -39.00 92.93
N ALA A 1054 -55.41 -39.14 93.62
CA ALA A 1054 -55.60 -40.14 94.66
C ALA A 1054 -55.40 -41.58 94.12
N VAL A 1055 -55.95 -41.86 92.94
CA VAL A 1055 -55.84 -43.18 92.30
C VAL A 1055 -54.44 -43.42 91.75
N GLN A 1056 -53.79 -42.45 91.08
CA GLN A 1056 -52.41 -42.61 90.61
C GLN A 1056 -51.41 -42.75 91.76
N HIS A 1057 -51.63 -42.10 92.90
CA HIS A 1057 -50.83 -42.32 94.11
C HIS A 1057 -51.01 -43.75 94.65
N ALA A 1058 -52.25 -44.26 94.69
CA ALA A 1058 -52.52 -45.65 95.04
C ALA A 1058 -51.88 -46.63 94.04
N GLU A 1059 -51.88 -46.34 92.74
CA GLU A 1059 -51.17 -47.12 91.71
C GLU A 1059 -49.66 -47.13 91.95
N ALA A 1060 -49.06 -45.98 92.25
CA ALA A 1060 -47.62 -45.88 92.55
C ALA A 1060 -47.22 -46.76 93.75
N VAL A 1061 -47.98 -46.69 94.86
CA VAL A 1061 -47.78 -47.54 96.05
C VAL A 1061 -48.08 -49.03 95.77
N ARG A 1062 -48.91 -49.31 94.76
CA ARG A 1062 -49.21 -50.69 94.32
C ARG A 1062 -48.11 -51.28 93.44
N LEU A 1063 -47.46 -50.46 92.61
CA LEU A 1063 -46.40 -50.84 91.67
C LEU A 1063 -45.01 -50.85 92.30
N ASP A 1064 -44.74 -49.97 93.25
CA ASP A 1064 -43.49 -49.95 94.01
C ASP A 1064 -43.26 -51.30 94.71
N PRO A 1065 -42.12 -51.99 94.49
CA PRO A 1065 -41.79 -53.24 95.19
C PRO A 1065 -41.37 -53.02 96.65
N ASP A 1066 -40.84 -51.85 97.02
CA ASP A 1066 -40.32 -51.56 98.36
C ASP A 1066 -41.41 -51.04 99.33
N ALA A 1067 -42.54 -50.53 98.81
CA ALA A 1067 -43.67 -50.03 99.60
C ALA A 1067 -44.15 -51.05 100.66
N THR A 1068 -44.28 -50.57 101.90
CA THR A 1068 -44.50 -51.42 103.07
C THR A 1068 -45.94 -51.91 103.18
N ARG A 1069 -46.16 -52.91 104.05
CA ARG A 1069 -47.50 -53.38 104.41
C ARG A 1069 -48.36 -52.34 105.13
N GLN A 1070 -47.79 -51.23 105.62
CA GLN A 1070 -48.56 -50.13 106.20
C GLN A 1070 -49.07 -49.20 105.09
N GLU A 1071 -48.18 -48.67 104.25
CA GLU A 1071 -48.55 -47.77 103.14
C GLU A 1071 -49.57 -48.45 102.19
N ARG A 1072 -49.37 -49.74 101.89
CA ARG A 1072 -50.35 -50.51 101.11
C ARG A 1072 -51.70 -50.69 101.81
N ALA A 1073 -51.74 -50.78 103.14
CA ALA A 1073 -53.00 -50.87 103.89
C ALA A 1073 -53.70 -49.51 104.03
N GLU A 1074 -52.94 -48.42 104.10
CA GLU A 1074 -53.45 -47.05 104.08
C GLU A 1074 -54.09 -46.73 102.71
N GLN A 1075 -53.44 -47.08 101.60
CA GLN A 1075 -54.02 -46.92 100.27
C GLN A 1075 -55.23 -47.85 100.03
N VAL A 1076 -55.25 -49.07 100.59
CA VAL A 1076 -56.47 -49.91 100.62
C VAL A 1076 -57.60 -49.21 101.37
N ALA A 1077 -57.34 -48.50 102.47
CA ALA A 1077 -58.34 -47.75 103.21
C ALA A 1077 -58.86 -46.54 102.41
N ILE A 1078 -57.97 -45.79 101.77
CA ILE A 1078 -58.30 -44.67 100.86
C ILE A 1078 -59.21 -45.14 99.73
N LEU A 1079 -58.81 -46.15 98.95
CA LEU A 1079 -59.63 -46.72 97.88
C LEU A 1079 -60.95 -47.30 98.41
N THR A 1080 -60.97 -47.86 99.62
CA THR A 1080 -62.22 -48.32 100.26
C THR A 1080 -63.15 -47.15 100.60
N CYS A 1081 -62.61 -46.00 101.03
CA CYS A 1081 -63.39 -44.78 101.30
C CYS A 1081 -64.00 -44.25 100.00
N ILE A 1082 -63.19 -44.06 98.95
CA ILE A 1082 -63.62 -43.61 97.62
C ILE A 1082 -64.73 -44.53 97.06
N ASN A 1083 -64.62 -45.85 97.23
CA ASN A 1083 -65.59 -46.81 96.72
C ASN A 1083 -66.90 -46.92 97.53
N ILE A 1084 -67.05 -46.18 98.64
CA ILE A 1084 -68.31 -46.14 99.39
C ILE A 1084 -69.18 -44.99 98.86
N PRO A 1085 -70.41 -45.24 98.38
CA PRO A 1085 -71.31 -44.16 98.00
C PRO A 1085 -71.76 -43.37 99.23
N LEU A 1086 -71.43 -42.08 99.24
CA LEU A 1086 -72.05 -41.09 100.12
C LEU A 1086 -73.49 -40.80 99.63
N VAL A 1087 -74.38 -40.43 100.55
CA VAL A 1087 -75.85 -40.34 100.34
C VAL A 1087 -76.39 -38.95 100.67
#